data_AF-B8BY10-F1
#
_entry.id   AF-B8BY10-F1
#
_cell.length_a   1.000
_cell.length_b   1.000
_cell.length_c   1.000
_cell.angle_alpha   90.00
_cell.angle_beta   90.00
_cell.angle_gamma   90.00
#
_symmetry.space_group_name_H-M   'P 1'
#
loop_
_entity.id
_entity.type
_entity.pdbx_description
1 polymer ?
#
loop_
_entity_poly.entity_id
_entity_poly.type
_entity_poly.pdbx_seq_one_letter_code
_entity_poly.pdbx_strand_id
1 'polypeptide(L)'
;MAGFTLGGGTAPTGGFSFGTTTNEPANSSGNMTSTIFGGNGGTTRPSPTDTSNAPKQQMASAIAWDPTGTVALSICPSHKNNNTPSSSNEKEAMNLDVFLSHDGTGCPDEETTCLLEYLDARDEWIASATNGQSISISDRNGAMARLSKDYRAALTRCIEKLEEKNQRDAVKEGEDDEVRMGEKEGDDGTNDNLELLDLTSSLSYLVEIFLLPSASSGGSRFKDPNTTTSKLDGPSGSLTADTVRYLRHHHANSNGLLDNFEVAEMLDSDQPEYYKFPASSTPPDLSGPYEYPYWNLLLHLVRRGDLEMAWHVLSHHSGCRHAEKEAMTDWGEEHSAEFEGFASIRSLLLSAPIPGGRGDGYCDNSGLLDHLDGDELEEEEEKRLAQGPGEQYDEDALGMEVEDINAPMMQGVPRNAYLLWEPAPRQGNRLRTLRYRGELRRCGQWDANAADESLDSLLLPEGYQPRAAQSSFQTWQDIVRQQFPNTGGIGSGDSSLSVLFRRFPQLEQILSTLLGVVHPHINNATCHWSEVLLSELLYSRPEIMPDDIAIRAKVAMSSCGELSGLDEIILSIMKGNAADVVTAMFTSLGGLSGAALPATVLSLLFNLLVEAGAISPVNDTSSSTKTEFLLNAAEAIVSSFSIQQQCDVGVRTAVRLLLPHAPPTRAPTTSNVSESVIGIMYEPRISAMISEVISHRLPDTDAEALTLIKLCEKAIQLGSVRIADACESLVFSRASFHGSNGNTTRQAYWLLRGMEIMSRWLPAECQRTLGFACRRHFDYLCEKSASDCVSLLATNTHIDEEARESREKDASVVLSAASTLLQTVLEDSSMSSVLRSHVEVNLLRCVVDISVADAKYDDVKMAAELVHCLEERTLKDGVVSTLATPSMYLELLQIAVTILDREEEKADEPMEFTKCAFTVHGIHILMARMTQIMSWTGALSSQSAQSSIHIPAIEAELLRSMRLILCKGLVRAFASSKATTQSAKHHSHVPNVISLEDEVDMMLSPSI
;
A
#
# COMPACT_ATOMS: atom_id res chain seq x y z
N MET A 1 25.60 -37.49 -41.52
CA MET A 1 24.18 -37.09 -41.50
C MET A 1 24.12 -35.72 -40.86
N ALA A 2 23.57 -34.76 -41.59
CA ALA A 2 24.01 -33.37 -41.60
C ALA A 2 23.57 -32.58 -40.36
N GLY A 3 24.55 -31.99 -39.67
CA GLY A 3 24.35 -30.85 -38.79
C GLY A 3 24.44 -29.55 -39.59
N PHE A 4 23.60 -28.58 -39.27
CA PHE A 4 23.74 -27.21 -39.73
C PHE A 4 23.72 -26.26 -38.53
N THR A 5 24.88 -25.67 -38.32
CA THR A 5 25.18 -24.49 -37.52
C THR A 5 24.60 -23.24 -38.20
N LEU A 6 23.79 -22.46 -37.47
CA LEU A 6 23.54 -21.04 -37.72
C LEU A 6 24.42 -20.30 -36.69
N GLY A 7 25.41 -19.48 -37.03
CA GLY A 7 25.39 -18.44 -38.05
C GLY A 7 25.15 -17.10 -37.35
N GLY A 8 26.13 -16.66 -36.54
CA GLY A 8 26.08 -15.39 -35.82
C GLY A 8 26.06 -14.20 -36.78
N GLY A 9 24.98 -13.42 -36.73
CA GLY A 9 24.85 -12.12 -37.39
C GLY A 9 24.85 -11.02 -36.34
N THR A 10 25.88 -10.18 -36.39
CA THR A 10 26.06 -8.96 -35.60
C THR A 10 24.90 -7.98 -35.82
N ALA A 11 24.19 -7.61 -34.76
CA ALA A 11 23.23 -6.51 -34.77
C ALA A 11 23.96 -5.15 -34.85
N PRO A 12 23.53 -4.21 -35.70
CA PRO A 12 24.07 -2.86 -35.68
C PRO A 12 23.43 -2.07 -34.52
N THR A 13 24.23 -1.74 -33.50
CA THR A 13 23.92 -0.74 -32.48
C THR A 13 23.94 0.65 -33.11
N GLY A 14 22.79 1.12 -33.59
CA GLY A 14 22.57 2.51 -33.99
C GLY A 14 22.10 3.34 -32.79
N GLY A 15 23.05 3.84 -31.99
CA GLY A 15 22.76 4.82 -30.94
C GLY A 15 22.47 6.19 -31.56
N PHE A 16 21.23 6.67 -31.44
CA PHE A 16 20.87 8.06 -31.71
C PHE A 16 21.24 8.91 -30.49
N SER A 17 22.33 9.67 -30.61
CA SER A 17 22.73 10.71 -29.64
C SER A 17 22.09 12.04 -30.03
N PHE A 18 21.27 12.60 -29.14
CA PHE A 18 20.79 13.98 -29.25
C PHE A 18 21.91 14.93 -28.81
N GLY A 19 22.50 15.63 -29.78
CA GLY A 19 23.46 16.70 -29.54
C GLY A 19 22.77 17.94 -28.96
N THR A 20 22.97 18.20 -27.67
CA THR A 20 22.65 19.49 -27.05
C THR A 20 23.79 20.48 -27.32
N THR A 21 23.50 21.52 -28.10
CA THR A 21 24.41 22.66 -28.32
C THR A 21 24.44 23.56 -27.09
N THR A 22 25.52 23.50 -26.31
CA THR A 22 25.87 24.49 -25.28
C THR A 22 26.66 25.63 -25.91
N ASN A 23 26.06 26.83 -25.96
CA ASN A 23 26.80 28.08 -26.19
C ASN A 23 26.96 28.81 -24.86
N GLU A 24 28.17 28.75 -24.29
CA GLU A 24 28.65 29.76 -23.34
C GLU A 24 29.02 31.05 -24.10
N PRO A 25 28.95 32.20 -23.41
CA PRO A 25 30.16 33.01 -23.41
C PRO A 25 30.54 33.52 -22.02
N ALA A 26 31.85 33.49 -21.77
CA ALA A 26 32.51 33.98 -20.58
C ALA A 26 32.65 35.52 -20.55
N ASN A 27 32.58 36.03 -19.30
CA ASN A 27 33.30 37.17 -18.71
C ASN A 27 33.28 38.56 -19.40
N SER A 28 32.75 39.55 -18.67
CA SER A 28 33.56 40.72 -18.31
C SER A 28 33.04 41.47 -17.08
N SER A 29 34.00 41.85 -16.25
CA SER A 29 33.95 42.68 -15.04
C SER A 29 33.49 44.12 -15.29
N GLY A 30 32.83 44.73 -14.30
CA GLY A 30 32.60 46.19 -14.27
C GLY A 30 32.03 46.71 -12.95
N ASN A 31 32.91 47.01 -12.00
CA ASN A 31 32.65 47.92 -10.88
C ASN A 31 32.21 49.30 -11.41
N MET A 32 31.09 49.85 -10.95
CA MET A 32 30.93 51.29 -10.75
C MET A 32 29.87 51.61 -9.68
N THR A 33 30.37 52.22 -8.61
CA THR A 33 29.67 53.09 -7.67
C THR A 33 28.96 54.25 -8.37
N SER A 34 27.71 54.54 -8.01
CA SER A 34 27.20 55.92 -7.98
C SER A 34 26.08 56.10 -6.96
N THR A 35 26.43 56.77 -5.87
CA THR A 35 25.59 57.55 -4.97
C THR A 35 24.85 58.65 -5.75
N ILE A 36 23.59 58.98 -5.39
CA ILE A 36 23.09 60.36 -5.11
C ILE A 36 21.54 60.43 -5.00
N PHE A 37 21.13 60.98 -3.84
CA PHE A 37 19.93 61.78 -3.49
C PHE A 37 18.49 61.20 -3.54
N GLY A 38 17.92 61.09 -2.34
CA GLY A 38 17.07 62.16 -1.80
C GLY A 38 15.57 61.87 -1.66
N GLY A 39 15.07 61.85 -0.42
CA GLY A 39 13.62 61.85 -0.16
C GLY A 39 13.25 61.65 1.31
N ASN A 40 13.14 62.78 2.02
CA ASN A 40 12.73 62.93 3.43
C ASN A 40 11.37 62.29 3.79
N GLY A 41 11.24 61.88 5.05
CA GLY A 41 9.94 61.66 5.70
C GLY A 41 10.05 61.06 7.10
N GLY A 42 10.60 61.80 8.06
CA GLY A 42 10.63 61.39 9.48
C GLY A 42 9.32 61.69 10.21
N THR A 43 9.07 60.97 11.31
CA THR A 43 8.44 61.45 12.57
C THR A 43 8.33 60.27 13.54
N THR A 44 9.21 60.21 14.55
CA THR A 44 8.98 60.59 15.97
C THR A 44 8.76 59.37 16.87
N ARG A 45 9.80 59.06 17.63
CA ARG A 45 9.78 58.35 18.91
C ARG A 45 9.20 59.29 19.99
N PRO A 46 8.64 58.76 21.08
CA PRO A 46 9.37 58.93 22.33
C PRO A 46 9.33 57.69 23.24
N SER A 47 10.42 57.50 23.98
CA SER A 47 10.52 56.72 25.22
C SER A 47 10.70 57.71 26.38
N PRO A 48 10.34 57.39 27.64
CA PRO A 48 11.35 56.76 28.53
C PRO A 48 10.83 55.89 29.72
N THR A 49 11.72 55.00 30.22
CA THR A 49 12.00 54.62 31.66
C THR A 49 10.86 54.15 32.59
N ASP A 50 10.94 53.15 33.48
CA ASP A 50 12.06 52.45 34.14
C ASP A 50 11.56 51.19 34.92
N THR A 51 12.48 50.20 35.07
CA THR A 51 12.66 49.21 36.17
C THR A 51 11.57 48.19 36.59
N SER A 52 11.86 46.89 36.43
CA SER A 52 12.18 45.97 37.54
C SER A 52 12.60 44.57 37.06
N ASN A 53 13.52 43.95 37.81
CA ASN A 53 14.26 42.72 37.51
C ASN A 53 13.44 41.43 37.67
N ALA A 54 13.53 40.52 36.69
CA ALA A 54 13.23 39.09 36.82
C ALA A 54 14.19 38.28 35.92
N PRO A 55 14.62 37.06 36.31
CA PRO A 55 15.70 36.33 35.65
C PRO A 55 15.29 35.84 34.26
N LYS A 56 16.15 36.08 33.27
CA LYS A 56 15.98 35.67 31.87
C LYS A 56 15.97 34.16 31.74
N GLN A 57 14.82 33.57 31.42
CA GLN A 57 14.75 32.31 30.67
C GLN A 57 15.39 32.57 29.30
N GLN A 58 16.45 31.85 28.99
CA GLN A 58 16.92 31.71 27.61
C GLN A 58 15.85 30.93 26.85
N MET A 59 15.02 31.64 26.09
CA MET A 59 14.31 31.03 24.97
C MET A 59 15.39 30.57 23.98
N ALA A 60 15.59 29.26 23.88
CA ALA A 60 16.32 28.68 22.78
C ALA A 60 15.61 29.09 21.49
N SER A 61 16.27 29.90 20.67
CA SER A 61 15.80 30.22 19.33
C SER A 61 15.65 28.93 18.55
N ALA A 62 14.50 28.74 17.89
CA ALA A 62 14.31 27.70 16.90
C ALA A 62 15.52 27.68 15.95
N ILE A 63 16.20 26.54 15.89
CA ILE A 63 17.23 26.28 14.88
C ILE A 63 16.48 26.25 13.55
N ALA A 64 16.69 27.28 12.74
CA ALA A 64 16.22 27.31 11.37
C ALA A 64 16.90 26.16 10.61
N TRP A 65 16.10 25.17 10.23
CA TRP A 65 16.51 24.10 9.32
C TRP A 65 16.69 24.72 7.92
N ASP A 66 17.89 24.58 7.34
CA ASP A 66 18.20 24.96 5.96
C ASP A 66 18.22 23.68 5.09
N PRO A 67 17.19 23.43 4.26
CA PRO A 67 17.07 22.21 3.46
C PRO A 67 17.86 22.24 2.15
N THR A 68 18.72 23.25 1.89
CA THR A 68 19.46 23.33 0.62
C THR A 68 20.79 22.55 0.58
N GLY A 69 21.20 21.92 1.70
CA GLY A 69 22.41 21.13 1.77
C GLY A 69 22.20 19.63 1.56
N THR A 70 22.13 19.16 0.31
CA THR A 70 22.17 17.72 -0.06
C THR A 70 23.42 16.97 0.42
N VAL A 71 24.41 17.66 1.00
CA VAL A 71 25.64 17.08 1.56
C VAL A 71 25.47 16.63 3.03
N ALA A 72 24.45 17.11 3.74
CA ALA A 72 24.22 16.75 5.15
C ALA A 72 23.50 15.41 5.37
N LEU A 73 23.04 14.76 4.30
CA LEU A 73 22.41 13.42 4.33
C LEU A 73 23.41 12.27 4.09
N SER A 74 24.69 12.57 3.89
CA SER A 74 25.77 11.58 3.90
C SER A 74 26.52 11.69 5.23
N ILE A 75 26.03 10.98 6.25
CA ILE A 75 26.83 10.74 7.46
C ILE A 75 27.77 9.58 7.10
N CYS A 76 29.02 9.90 6.77
CA CYS A 76 30.09 8.90 6.76
C CYS A 76 30.16 8.24 8.15
N PRO A 77 30.30 6.91 8.25
CA PRO A 77 30.56 6.28 9.55
C PRO A 77 31.87 6.84 10.07
N SER A 78 31.86 7.33 11.32
CA SER A 78 33.02 7.90 11.97
C SER A 78 34.17 6.88 11.97
N HIS A 79 35.26 7.20 11.27
CA HIS A 79 36.52 6.49 11.36
C HIS A 79 36.94 6.40 12.84
N LYS A 80 36.89 5.20 13.43
CA LYS A 80 37.59 4.91 14.68
C LYS A 80 39.08 5.11 14.41
N ASN A 81 39.66 6.06 15.14
CA ASN A 81 41.08 6.38 15.07
C ASN A 81 41.83 5.24 15.76
N ASN A 82 42.37 4.30 14.98
CA ASN A 82 43.24 3.23 15.45
C ASN A 82 44.52 3.85 16.02
N ASN A 83 44.58 4.06 17.35
CA ASN A 83 45.81 4.06 18.14
C ASN A 83 45.47 4.22 19.64
N THR A 84 44.94 3.17 20.25
CA THR A 84 45.06 2.93 21.70
C THR A 84 44.80 1.45 21.95
N PRO A 85 45.73 0.70 22.56
CA PRO A 85 45.46 -0.68 22.93
C PRO A 85 44.62 -0.67 24.21
N SER A 86 43.29 -0.79 24.08
CA SER A 86 42.39 -0.95 25.21
C SER A 86 42.24 -2.43 25.58
N SER A 87 42.32 -2.65 26.88
CA SER A 87 41.91 -3.84 27.61
C SER A 87 40.46 -4.19 27.35
N SER A 88 40.19 -5.49 27.28
CA SER A 88 38.87 -6.14 27.31
C SER A 88 37.87 -5.51 28.28
N ASN A 89 36.62 -5.39 27.81
CA ASN A 89 35.37 -5.01 28.51
C ASN A 89 34.85 -3.58 28.24
N GLU A 90 34.66 -3.22 26.97
CA GLU A 90 33.69 -2.18 26.61
C GLU A 90 32.46 -2.81 25.96
N LYS A 91 31.31 -2.49 26.56
CA LYS A 91 29.98 -3.03 26.31
C LYS A 91 29.47 -2.68 24.91
N GLU A 92 28.78 -3.64 24.31
CA GLU A 92 27.95 -3.51 23.11
C GLU A 92 26.93 -2.38 23.30
N ALA A 93 27.17 -1.23 22.68
CA ALA A 93 26.07 -0.40 22.23
C ALA A 93 25.51 -1.11 20.99
N MET A 94 24.21 -1.43 20.97
CA MET A 94 23.49 -1.97 19.81
C MET A 94 23.75 -1.08 18.59
N ASN A 95 24.81 -1.41 17.85
CA ASN A 95 25.02 -0.94 16.50
C ASN A 95 24.21 -1.93 15.66
N LEU A 96 22.89 -1.70 15.58
CA LEU A 96 22.06 -2.24 14.52
C LEU A 96 22.59 -1.60 13.24
N ASP A 97 23.70 -2.11 12.71
CA ASP A 97 24.08 -1.88 11.33
C ASP A 97 22.91 -2.46 10.53
N VAL A 98 22.09 -1.57 9.98
CA VAL A 98 20.80 -1.91 9.40
C VAL A 98 21.03 -2.72 8.11
N PHE A 99 21.10 -4.05 8.24
CA PHE A 99 21.37 -5.02 7.17
C PHE A 99 20.15 -5.33 6.26
N LEU A 100 18.98 -4.75 6.56
CA LEU A 100 17.70 -5.14 5.98
C LEU A 100 17.48 -4.91 4.47
N SER A 101 18.44 -4.37 3.71
CA SER A 101 18.34 -4.40 2.23
C SER A 101 19.67 -4.39 1.46
N HIS A 102 20.81 -4.18 2.13
CA HIS A 102 22.10 -4.13 1.43
C HIS A 102 22.59 -5.51 0.96
N ASP A 103 22.01 -6.59 1.47
CA ASP A 103 22.39 -7.95 1.10
C ASP A 103 21.70 -8.43 -0.19
N GLY A 104 20.81 -7.62 -0.78
CA GLY A 104 20.06 -8.03 -1.97
C GLY A 104 19.09 -9.18 -1.67
N THR A 105 18.64 -9.30 -0.42
CA THR A 105 17.56 -10.17 0.02
C THR A 105 16.27 -9.37 -0.13
N GLY A 106 15.48 -9.63 -1.18
CA GLY A 106 14.23 -8.89 -1.38
C GLY A 106 13.16 -9.22 -0.32
N CYS A 107 11.97 -8.65 -0.42
CA CYS A 107 10.93 -8.67 0.63
C CYS A 107 10.22 -10.04 0.79
N PRO A 108 10.51 -10.86 1.82
CA PRO A 108 9.92 -12.20 2.00
C PRO A 108 8.40 -12.26 1.79
N ASP A 109 7.87 -13.41 1.39
CA ASP A 109 6.42 -13.58 1.11
C ASP A 109 5.56 -13.20 2.32
N GLU A 110 6.06 -13.45 3.54
CA GLU A 110 5.42 -13.07 4.79
C GLU A 110 5.32 -11.54 4.94
N GLU A 111 6.42 -10.83 4.70
CA GLU A 111 6.45 -9.35 4.72
C GLU A 111 5.62 -8.73 3.59
N THR A 112 5.63 -9.35 2.41
CA THR A 112 4.78 -8.95 1.27
C THR A 112 3.30 -9.05 1.64
N THR A 113 2.90 -10.12 2.33
CA THR A 113 1.53 -10.29 2.81
C THR A 113 1.18 -9.20 3.82
N CYS A 114 2.07 -8.94 4.78
CA CYS A 114 1.92 -7.86 5.76
C CYS A 114 1.75 -6.49 5.08
N LEU A 115 2.62 -6.14 4.13
CA LEU A 115 2.53 -4.90 3.35
C LEU A 115 1.19 -4.72 2.65
N LEU A 116 0.65 -5.79 2.05
CA LEU A 116 -0.64 -5.75 1.38
C LEU A 116 -1.79 -5.58 2.37
N GLU A 117 -1.75 -6.27 3.52
CA GLU A 117 -2.74 -6.10 4.60
C GLU A 117 -2.75 -4.66 5.14
N TYR A 118 -1.59 -4.02 5.31
CA TYR A 118 -1.49 -2.60 5.67
C TYR A 118 -2.18 -1.70 4.64
N LEU A 119 -1.93 -1.92 3.34
CA LEU A 119 -2.56 -1.11 2.29
C LEU A 119 -4.07 -1.38 2.17
N ASP A 120 -4.51 -2.62 2.40
CA ASP A 120 -5.92 -3.00 2.42
C ASP A 120 -6.67 -2.29 3.55
N ALA A 121 -6.15 -2.37 4.79
CA ALA A 121 -6.73 -1.69 5.95
C ALA A 121 -6.82 -0.17 5.74
N ARG A 122 -5.76 0.42 5.16
CA ARG A 122 -5.74 1.85 4.83
C ARG A 122 -6.78 2.21 3.77
N ASP A 123 -6.89 1.42 2.70
CA ASP A 123 -7.82 1.69 1.62
C ASP A 123 -9.28 1.54 2.09
N GLU A 124 -9.56 0.57 2.98
CA GLU A 124 -10.85 0.44 3.65
C GLU A 124 -11.16 1.67 4.51
N TRP A 125 -10.19 2.14 5.29
CA TRP A 125 -10.33 3.36 6.07
C TRP A 125 -10.62 4.59 5.18
N ILE A 126 -9.89 4.76 4.06
CA ILE A 126 -10.15 5.84 3.08
C ILE A 126 -11.53 5.69 2.43
N ALA A 127 -11.94 4.48 2.08
CA ALA A 127 -13.26 4.20 1.52
C ALA A 127 -14.38 4.55 2.51
N SER A 128 -14.21 4.21 3.79
CA SER A 128 -15.15 4.57 4.85
C SER A 128 -15.25 6.09 5.03
N ALA A 129 -14.12 6.79 4.93
CA ALA A 129 -14.06 8.24 5.04
C ALA A 129 -14.72 8.97 3.85
N THR A 130 -14.72 8.36 2.66
CA THR A 130 -15.28 8.95 1.43
C THR A 130 -16.75 8.66 1.21
N ASN A 131 -17.29 7.56 1.76
CA ASN A 131 -18.68 7.14 1.57
C ASN A 131 -19.70 7.79 2.53
N GLY A 132 -19.26 8.49 3.58
CA GLY A 132 -20.14 8.98 4.66
C GLY A 132 -20.35 10.49 4.73
N GLN A 133 -21.62 10.90 4.89
CA GLN A 133 -22.03 12.23 5.41
C GLN A 133 -21.16 12.64 6.61
N SER A 134 -20.82 13.94 6.71
CA SER A 134 -20.05 14.59 7.80
C SER A 134 -19.78 13.69 9.01
N ILE A 135 -18.72 12.88 8.92
CA ILE A 135 -18.32 11.94 9.98
C ILE A 135 -18.03 12.77 11.22
N SER A 136 -18.63 12.41 12.35
CA SER A 136 -18.38 13.10 13.60
C SER A 136 -16.90 12.91 14.00
N ILE A 137 -16.31 13.87 14.72
CA ILE A 137 -14.92 13.76 15.17
C ILE A 137 -14.69 12.47 15.98
N SER A 138 -15.70 12.03 16.75
CA SER A 138 -15.66 10.77 17.49
C SER A 138 -15.59 9.54 16.59
N ASP A 139 -16.36 9.50 15.51
CA ASP A 139 -16.34 8.37 14.57
C ASP A 139 -15.01 8.29 13.82
N ARG A 140 -14.43 9.45 13.47
CA ARG A 140 -13.11 9.52 12.84
C ARG A 140 -12.01 9.01 13.77
N ASN A 141 -12.03 9.41 15.05
CA ASN A 141 -11.07 8.94 16.05
C ASN A 141 -11.19 7.43 16.28
N GLY A 142 -12.42 6.91 16.36
CA GLY A 142 -12.67 5.48 16.44
C GLY A 142 -12.15 4.71 15.23
N ALA A 143 -12.35 5.24 14.02
CA ALA A 143 -11.82 4.65 12.79
C ALA A 143 -10.28 4.66 12.73
N MET A 144 -9.62 5.74 13.19
CA MET A 144 -8.15 5.80 13.26
C MET A 144 -7.58 4.81 14.28
N ALA A 145 -8.24 4.63 15.43
CA ALA A 145 -7.84 3.63 16.42
C ALA A 145 -7.98 2.20 15.88
N ARG A 146 -9.03 1.91 15.09
CA ARG A 146 -9.18 0.62 14.38
C ARG A 146 -8.06 0.41 13.36
N LEU A 147 -7.79 1.41 12.53
CA LEU A 147 -6.71 1.35 11.54
C LEU A 147 -5.34 1.07 12.19
N SER A 148 -5.04 1.71 13.33
CA SER A 148 -3.81 1.43 14.08
C SER A 148 -3.74 -0.04 14.53
N LYS A 149 -4.86 -0.60 14.99
CA LYS A 149 -4.92 -2.01 15.40
C LYS A 149 -4.80 -2.96 14.23
N ASP A 150 -5.42 -2.65 13.09
CA ASP A 150 -5.27 -3.43 11.86
C ASP A 150 -3.81 -3.50 11.40
N TYR A 151 -3.08 -2.38 11.51
CA TYR A 151 -1.65 -2.34 11.26
C TYR A 151 -0.86 -3.23 12.22
N ARG A 152 -1.09 -3.12 13.54
CA ARG A 152 -0.41 -3.99 14.52
C ARG A 152 -0.74 -5.46 14.30
N ALA A 153 -2.00 -5.78 14.01
CA ALA A 153 -2.47 -7.12 13.68
C ALA A 153 -1.70 -7.73 12.51
N ALA A 154 -1.59 -7.00 11.40
CA ALA A 154 -0.84 -7.45 10.24
C ALA A 154 0.65 -7.71 10.58
N LEU A 155 1.26 -6.83 11.38
CA LEU A 155 2.65 -6.98 11.80
C LEU A 155 2.86 -8.15 12.76
N THR A 156 1.99 -8.36 13.75
CA THR A 156 2.05 -9.50 14.67
C THR A 156 1.91 -10.82 13.91
N ARG A 157 0.93 -10.95 13.00
CA ARG A 157 0.82 -12.14 12.13
C ARG A 157 2.05 -12.38 11.28
N CYS A 158 2.70 -11.30 10.83
CA CYS A 158 3.94 -11.39 10.07
C CYS A 158 5.06 -11.99 10.92
N ILE A 159 5.22 -11.51 12.16
CA ILE A 159 6.21 -12.01 13.11
C ILE A 159 5.94 -13.49 13.43
N GLU A 160 4.71 -13.85 13.78
CA GLU A 160 4.32 -15.25 14.07
C GLU A 160 4.65 -16.19 12.91
N LYS A 161 4.30 -15.81 11.67
CA LYS A 161 4.62 -16.60 10.47
C LYS A 161 6.12 -16.76 10.24
N LEU A 162 6.91 -15.73 10.53
CA LEU A 162 8.36 -15.78 10.43
C LEU A 162 8.96 -16.68 11.52
N GLU A 163 8.48 -16.60 12.76
CA GLU A 163 8.89 -17.50 13.84
C GLU A 163 8.56 -18.96 13.51
N GLU A 164 7.34 -19.25 13.05
CA GLU A 164 6.93 -20.60 12.63
C GLU A 164 7.78 -21.12 11.46
N LYS A 165 8.21 -20.25 10.56
CA LYS A 165 9.09 -20.61 9.45
C LYS A 165 10.50 -20.93 9.96
N ASN A 166 11.06 -20.08 10.81
CA ASN A 166 12.36 -20.30 11.43
C ASN A 166 12.38 -21.61 12.24
N GLN A 167 11.32 -21.90 12.99
CA GLN A 167 11.16 -23.17 13.71
C GLN A 167 11.09 -24.36 12.75
N ARG A 168 10.30 -24.27 11.67
CA ARG A 168 10.19 -25.35 10.67
C ARG A 168 11.50 -25.61 9.95
N ASP A 169 12.26 -24.57 9.65
CA ASP A 169 13.54 -24.71 8.96
C ASP A 169 14.62 -25.26 9.91
N ALA A 170 14.62 -24.87 11.18
CA ALA A 170 15.47 -25.48 12.22
C ALA A 170 15.20 -26.99 12.39
N VAL A 171 13.94 -27.42 12.35
CA VAL A 171 13.58 -28.85 12.43
C VAL A 171 14.07 -29.63 11.20
N LYS A 172 13.94 -29.07 9.99
CA LYS A 172 14.42 -29.73 8.75
C LYS A 172 15.94 -29.86 8.73
N GLU A 173 16.66 -28.83 9.18
CA GLU A 173 18.12 -28.89 9.24
C GLU A 173 18.61 -29.95 10.24
N GLY A 174 17.91 -30.12 11.37
CA GLY A 174 18.21 -31.17 12.34
C GLY A 174 18.04 -32.61 11.84
N GLU A 175 17.17 -32.84 10.85
CA GLU A 175 17.00 -34.18 10.24
C GLU A 175 18.06 -34.50 9.17
N ASP A 176 18.62 -33.49 8.50
CA ASP A 176 19.60 -33.66 7.42
C ASP A 176 21.07 -33.63 7.92
N ASP A 177 21.34 -33.08 9.10
CA ASP A 177 22.70 -32.87 9.63
C ASP A 177 23.37 -34.08 10.31
N GLU A 178 22.70 -35.24 10.42
CA GLU A 178 23.39 -36.49 10.80
C GLU A 178 24.45 -36.92 9.76
N VAL A 179 24.48 -36.32 8.56
CA VAL A 179 25.35 -36.75 7.45
C VAL A 179 26.45 -35.74 7.08
N ARG A 180 26.47 -34.49 7.60
CA ARG A 180 27.39 -33.46 7.09
C ARG A 180 27.94 -32.48 8.12
N MET A 181 28.82 -33.00 8.99
CA MET A 181 29.71 -32.21 9.88
C MET A 181 30.71 -31.33 9.08
N GLY A 182 30.25 -30.20 8.53
CA GLY A 182 31.09 -29.22 7.87
C GLY A 182 30.54 -27.81 8.05
N GLU A 183 31.16 -27.07 8.97
CA GLU A 183 31.15 -25.61 9.18
C GLU A 183 30.13 -24.83 8.29
N LYS A 184 28.88 -24.72 8.75
CA LYS A 184 27.95 -23.69 8.29
C LYS A 184 28.22 -22.42 9.11
N GLU A 185 28.68 -21.37 8.45
CA GLU A 185 28.59 -20.00 8.97
C GLU A 185 27.10 -19.68 9.18
N GLY A 186 26.73 -19.38 10.42
CA GLY A 186 25.34 -19.20 10.84
C GLY A 186 24.65 -18.04 10.13
N ASP A 187 23.40 -18.28 9.76
CA ASP A 187 22.47 -17.31 9.18
C ASP A 187 21.94 -16.35 10.27
N ASP A 188 22.84 -15.56 10.85
CA ASP A 188 22.57 -14.60 11.94
C ASP A 188 21.60 -13.48 11.48
N GLY A 189 21.54 -13.21 10.18
CA GLY A 189 20.75 -12.10 9.61
C GLY A 189 19.23 -12.28 9.66
N THR A 190 18.71 -13.51 9.83
CA THR A 190 17.25 -13.73 9.94
C THR A 190 16.70 -13.36 11.32
N ASN A 191 17.50 -13.52 12.37
CA ASN A 191 17.12 -13.14 13.73
C ASN A 191 17.11 -11.62 13.91
N ASP A 192 18.09 -10.91 13.36
CA ASP A 192 18.15 -9.44 13.41
C ASP A 192 16.89 -8.79 12.79
N ASN A 193 16.36 -9.38 11.72
CA ASN A 193 15.14 -8.90 11.07
C ASN A 193 13.91 -9.11 11.95
N LEU A 194 13.81 -10.26 12.61
CA LEU A 194 12.72 -10.58 13.54
C LEU A 194 12.73 -9.62 14.73
N GLU A 195 13.90 -9.39 15.33
CA GLU A 195 14.07 -8.44 16.43
C GLU A 195 13.64 -7.02 16.04
N LEU A 196 13.96 -6.59 14.81
CA LEU A 196 13.53 -5.27 14.35
C LEU A 196 12.00 -5.18 14.14
N LEU A 197 11.38 -6.24 13.63
CA LEU A 197 9.92 -6.28 13.45
C LEU A 197 9.21 -6.30 14.81
N ASP A 198 9.70 -7.06 15.78
CA ASP A 198 9.17 -7.05 17.15
C ASP A 198 9.33 -5.67 17.80
N LEU A 199 10.50 -5.03 17.63
CA LEU A 199 10.72 -3.67 18.10
C LEU A 199 9.76 -2.67 17.44
N THR A 200 9.52 -2.81 16.14
CA THR A 200 8.57 -1.97 15.38
C THR A 200 7.14 -2.18 15.87
N SER A 201 6.77 -3.42 16.18
CA SER A 201 5.46 -3.79 16.74
C SER A 201 5.26 -3.18 18.12
N SER A 202 6.27 -3.32 18.98
CA SER A 202 6.32 -2.74 20.32
C SER A 202 6.13 -1.22 20.29
N LEU A 203 6.94 -0.52 19.49
CA LEU A 203 6.83 0.93 19.37
C LEU A 203 5.48 1.37 18.78
N SER A 204 4.95 0.63 17.80
CA SER A 204 3.62 0.88 17.25
C SER A 204 2.52 0.73 18.31
N TYR A 205 2.62 -0.25 19.21
CA TYR A 205 1.69 -0.42 20.32
C TYR A 205 1.77 0.76 21.29
N LEU A 206 2.97 1.19 21.66
CA LEU A 206 3.15 2.31 22.56
C LEU A 206 2.63 3.63 21.95
N VAL A 207 2.81 3.82 20.64
CA VAL A 207 2.26 4.96 19.89
C VAL A 207 0.74 4.96 19.90
N GLU A 208 0.11 3.79 19.74
CA GLU A 208 -1.35 3.64 19.87
C GLU A 208 -1.85 4.09 21.24
N ILE A 209 -1.12 3.75 22.31
CA ILE A 209 -1.49 4.06 23.70
C ILE A 209 -1.38 5.57 24.00
N PHE A 210 -0.26 6.21 23.64
CA PHE A 210 0.07 7.56 24.12
C PHE A 210 -0.13 8.68 23.09
N LEU A 211 -0.10 8.39 21.78
CA LEU A 211 -0.13 9.43 20.75
C LEU A 211 -1.43 9.46 19.95
N LEU A 212 -2.17 8.36 19.90
CA LEU A 212 -3.43 8.28 19.18
C LEU A 212 -4.64 8.57 20.09
N PRO A 213 -5.73 9.15 19.56
CA PRO A 213 -6.93 9.40 20.34
C PRO A 213 -7.58 8.09 20.77
N SER A 214 -7.87 7.90 22.06
CA SER A 214 -8.61 6.72 22.53
C SER A 214 -10.02 6.67 21.91
N ALA A 215 -10.43 5.50 21.45
CA ALA A 215 -11.75 5.26 20.87
C ALA A 215 -12.93 5.65 21.80
N SER A 216 -12.70 5.65 23.12
CA SER A 216 -13.69 5.96 24.17
C SER A 216 -13.88 7.47 24.44
N SER A 217 -13.07 8.36 23.86
CA SER A 217 -13.07 9.81 24.18
C SER A 217 -14.30 10.58 23.64
N GLY A 218 -15.19 9.94 22.88
CA GLY A 218 -16.34 10.56 22.20
C GLY A 218 -17.50 11.05 23.08
N GLY A 219 -17.47 10.85 24.41
CA GLY A 219 -18.63 11.05 25.29
C GLY A 219 -18.82 12.46 25.89
N SER A 220 -17.79 13.32 25.95
CA SER A 220 -17.91 14.60 26.67
C SER A 220 -18.47 15.73 25.79
N ARG A 221 -19.80 15.87 25.77
CA ARG A 221 -20.56 16.92 25.03
C ARG A 221 -20.40 18.36 25.56
N PHE A 222 -19.49 18.63 26.49
CA PHE A 222 -19.24 19.97 27.02
C PHE A 222 -17.74 20.23 27.13
N LYS A 223 -17.11 20.73 26.06
CA LYS A 223 -15.78 21.35 26.14
C LYS A 223 -15.78 22.71 25.46
N ASP A 224 -15.36 23.72 26.22
CA ASP A 224 -15.13 25.08 25.74
C ASP A 224 -13.98 25.11 24.71
N PRO A 225 -14.11 25.82 23.59
CA PRO A 225 -13.09 25.87 22.53
C PRO A 225 -11.78 26.56 22.92
N ASN A 226 -11.67 27.13 24.13
CA ASN A 226 -10.53 27.93 24.56
C ASN A 226 -9.66 27.28 25.65
N THR A 227 -9.97 26.06 26.10
CA THR A 227 -9.08 25.31 26.99
C THR A 227 -8.24 24.36 26.15
N THR A 228 -6.93 24.58 26.11
CA THR A 228 -5.94 23.59 25.65
C THR A 228 -5.99 22.40 26.62
N THR A 229 -7.00 21.56 26.50
CA THR A 229 -7.07 20.28 27.22
C THR A 229 -5.97 19.37 26.70
N SER A 230 -5.19 18.75 27.59
CA SER A 230 -4.10 17.87 27.18
C SER A 230 -4.67 16.71 26.35
N LYS A 231 -3.92 16.27 25.33
CA LYS A 231 -4.33 15.20 24.39
C LYS A 231 -4.59 13.85 25.08
N LEU A 232 -4.20 13.71 26.35
CA LEU A 232 -4.25 12.49 27.14
C LEU A 232 -5.49 12.42 28.08
N ASP A 233 -6.54 13.20 27.82
CA ASP A 233 -7.78 13.28 28.61
C ASP A 233 -8.67 12.00 28.59
N GLY A 234 -8.10 10.84 28.28
CA GLY A 234 -8.72 9.55 28.57
C GLY A 234 -8.78 9.32 30.08
N PRO A 235 -9.71 8.50 30.59
CA PRO A 235 -9.73 8.18 32.00
C PRO A 235 -8.41 7.49 32.41
N SER A 236 -7.71 8.05 33.38
CA SER A 236 -6.38 7.64 33.85
C SER A 236 -6.19 6.14 34.10
N GLY A 237 -7.22 5.44 34.56
CA GLY A 237 -7.15 3.99 34.81
C GLY A 237 -7.16 3.12 33.56
N SER A 238 -7.78 3.55 32.47
CA SER A 238 -7.73 2.83 31.19
C SER A 238 -6.35 2.91 30.55
N LEU A 239 -5.74 4.09 30.54
CA LEU A 239 -4.38 4.27 30.05
C LEU A 239 -3.38 3.43 30.87
N THR A 240 -3.57 3.39 32.19
CA THR A 240 -2.78 2.54 33.08
C THR A 240 -2.92 1.06 32.70
N ALA A 241 -4.14 0.58 32.45
CA ALA A 241 -4.39 -0.81 32.04
C ALA A 241 -3.69 -1.16 30.71
N ASP A 242 -3.75 -0.27 29.71
CA ASP A 242 -3.11 -0.51 28.42
C ASP A 242 -1.57 -0.41 28.50
N THR A 243 -1.05 0.48 29.35
CA THR A 243 0.40 0.56 29.63
C THR A 243 0.91 -0.71 30.31
N VAL A 244 0.16 -1.24 31.29
CA VAL A 244 0.50 -2.50 31.96
C VAL A 244 0.56 -3.65 30.95
N ARG A 245 -0.41 -3.75 30.04
CA ARG A 245 -0.44 -4.77 28.99
C ARG A 245 0.76 -4.67 28.06
N TYR A 246 1.06 -3.47 27.57
CA TYR A 246 2.26 -3.22 26.77
C TYR A 246 3.54 -3.69 27.47
N LEU A 247 3.72 -3.31 28.74
CA LEU A 247 4.89 -3.68 29.52
C LEU A 247 4.97 -5.19 29.75
N ARG A 248 3.84 -5.87 29.97
CA ARG A 248 3.81 -7.33 30.10
C ARG A 248 4.20 -8.01 28.79
N HIS A 249 3.59 -7.57 27.69
CA HIS A 249 3.76 -8.19 26.39
C HIS A 249 5.19 -8.05 25.86
N HIS A 250 5.77 -6.84 25.89
CA HIS A 250 7.07 -6.58 25.25
C HIS A 250 8.26 -6.53 26.21
N HIS A 251 8.05 -6.33 27.51
CA HIS A 251 9.16 -6.16 28.46
C HIS A 251 9.16 -7.15 29.62
N ALA A 252 8.14 -7.98 29.76
CA ALA A 252 8.06 -8.95 30.85
C ALA A 252 8.26 -10.39 30.39
N ASN A 253 8.28 -10.71 29.09
CA ASN A 253 8.55 -12.06 28.56
C ASN A 253 7.92 -13.20 29.41
N SER A 254 6.64 -13.04 29.79
CA SER A 254 5.98 -13.87 30.81
C SER A 254 5.62 -15.26 30.29
N ASN A 255 5.37 -15.40 28.99
CA ASN A 255 4.91 -16.66 28.40
C ASN A 255 6.00 -17.74 28.39
N GLY A 256 7.28 -17.38 28.23
CA GLY A 256 8.37 -18.37 28.14
C GLY A 256 8.92 -18.90 29.48
N LEU A 257 8.53 -18.31 30.62
CA LEU A 257 9.15 -18.68 31.91
C LEU A 257 8.68 -20.02 32.45
N LEU A 258 7.38 -20.34 32.33
CA LEU A 258 6.84 -21.62 32.79
C LEU A 258 7.03 -22.74 31.76
N ASP A 259 7.17 -22.39 30.48
CA ASP A 259 7.45 -23.33 29.39
C ASP A 259 8.90 -23.83 29.39
N ASN A 260 9.75 -23.21 30.22
CA ASN A 260 11.13 -23.65 30.41
C ASN A 260 11.16 -25.01 31.15
N PHE A 261 11.81 -25.99 30.55
CA PHE A 261 11.90 -27.36 31.09
C PHE A 261 12.47 -27.39 32.51
N GLU A 262 13.49 -26.59 32.80
CA GLU A 262 14.10 -26.54 34.14
C GLU A 262 13.14 -25.95 35.19
N VAL A 263 12.26 -25.02 34.80
CA VAL A 263 11.21 -24.50 35.68
C VAL A 263 10.13 -25.55 35.94
N ALA A 264 9.71 -26.30 34.92
CA ALA A 264 8.79 -27.42 35.10
C ALA A 264 9.38 -28.48 36.05
N GLU A 265 10.65 -28.87 35.85
CA GLU A 265 11.34 -29.82 36.74
C GLU A 265 11.42 -29.29 38.18
N MET A 266 11.68 -27.99 38.36
CA MET A 266 11.69 -27.35 39.68
C MET A 266 10.32 -27.47 40.35
N LEU A 267 9.22 -27.16 39.65
CA LEU A 267 7.85 -27.20 40.18
C LEU A 267 7.38 -28.63 40.50
N ASP A 268 7.82 -29.61 39.72
CA ASP A 268 7.51 -31.03 39.93
C ASP A 268 8.28 -31.66 41.10
N SER A 269 9.31 -31.00 41.62
CA SER A 269 10.08 -31.50 42.76
C SER A 269 9.24 -31.57 44.05
N ASP A 270 9.65 -32.43 44.99
CA ASP A 270 8.96 -32.58 46.29
C ASP A 270 8.99 -31.30 47.14
N GLN A 271 10.02 -30.47 46.95
CA GLN A 271 10.29 -29.25 47.71
C GLN A 271 10.77 -28.13 46.78
N PRO A 272 9.89 -27.59 45.93
CA PRO A 272 10.26 -26.59 44.92
C PRO A 272 10.87 -25.33 45.56
N GLU A 273 10.41 -24.94 46.75
CA GLU A 273 10.90 -23.75 47.46
C GLU A 273 12.37 -23.83 47.92
N TYR A 274 12.97 -25.02 47.86
CA TYR A 274 14.39 -25.27 48.18
C TYR A 274 15.17 -25.85 46.99
N TYR A 275 14.55 -25.96 45.82
CA TYR A 275 15.20 -26.49 44.63
C TYR A 275 16.35 -25.58 44.18
N LYS A 276 17.45 -26.16 43.74
CA LYS A 276 18.60 -25.45 43.16
C LYS A 276 18.90 -26.06 41.81
N PHE A 277 19.03 -25.22 40.80
CA PHE A 277 19.43 -25.68 39.47
C PHE A 277 20.78 -26.42 39.53
N PRO A 278 20.92 -27.54 38.80
CA PRO A 278 22.20 -28.23 38.66
C PRO A 278 23.29 -27.27 38.18
N ALA A 279 24.53 -27.43 38.65
CA ALA A 279 25.65 -26.60 38.20
C ALA A 279 25.96 -26.75 36.69
N SER A 280 25.36 -27.74 36.02
CA SER A 280 25.50 -28.02 34.59
C SER A 280 24.42 -27.40 33.71
N SER A 281 23.31 -26.90 34.27
CA SER A 281 22.26 -26.22 33.49
C SER A 281 22.57 -24.73 33.41
N THR A 282 22.36 -24.12 32.24
CA THR A 282 22.24 -22.65 32.13
C THR A 282 20.92 -22.25 32.76
N PRO A 283 20.90 -21.65 33.96
CA PRO A 283 19.65 -21.32 34.61
C PRO A 283 18.88 -20.31 33.76
N PRO A 284 17.54 -20.42 33.67
CA PRO A 284 16.72 -19.34 33.12
C PRO A 284 17.04 -18.04 33.88
N ASP A 285 16.89 -16.89 33.23
CA ASP A 285 17.13 -15.57 33.84
C ASP A 285 16.09 -15.25 34.92
N LEU A 286 16.23 -15.93 36.06
CA LEU A 286 15.48 -15.78 37.30
C LEU A 286 16.34 -15.05 38.33
N SER A 287 17.02 -14.00 37.88
CA SER A 287 17.90 -13.19 38.70
C SER A 287 17.09 -12.41 39.75
N GLY A 288 17.46 -12.56 41.03
CA GLY A 288 16.69 -11.93 42.10
C GLY A 288 17.39 -11.96 43.46
N PRO A 289 16.75 -11.38 44.48
CA PRO A 289 17.33 -11.24 45.82
C PRO A 289 17.41 -12.56 46.58
N TYR A 290 16.68 -13.60 46.15
CA TYR A 290 16.63 -14.87 46.85
C TYR A 290 17.64 -15.87 46.27
N GLU A 291 18.20 -16.70 47.15
CA GLU A 291 19.14 -17.77 46.78
C GLU A 291 18.46 -18.87 45.94
N TYR A 292 17.17 -19.11 46.17
CA TYR A 292 16.42 -20.16 45.48
C TYR A 292 15.56 -19.58 44.35
N PRO A 293 15.62 -20.16 43.13
CA PRO A 293 14.95 -19.66 41.94
C PRO A 293 13.42 -19.62 42.07
N TYR A 294 12.82 -20.55 42.83
CA TYR A 294 11.38 -20.59 43.09
C TYR A 294 10.84 -19.25 43.63
N TRP A 295 11.52 -18.65 44.62
CA TRP A 295 11.09 -17.39 45.21
C TRP A 295 11.33 -16.19 44.28
N ASN A 296 12.35 -16.25 43.43
CA ASN A 296 12.58 -15.23 42.40
C ASN A 296 11.50 -15.30 41.32
N LEU A 297 11.14 -16.51 40.84
CA LEU A 297 10.03 -16.72 39.90
C LEU A 297 8.72 -16.15 40.46
N LEU A 298 8.38 -16.49 41.70
CA LEU A 298 7.19 -15.95 42.37
C LEU A 298 7.22 -14.42 42.47
N LEU A 299 8.38 -13.85 42.80
CA LEU A 299 8.56 -12.39 42.86
C LEU A 299 8.34 -11.73 41.50
N HIS A 300 8.89 -12.28 40.42
CA HIS A 300 8.69 -11.75 39.06
C HIS A 300 7.22 -11.80 38.66
N LEU A 301 6.54 -12.93 38.85
CA LEU A 301 5.11 -13.09 38.53
C LEU A 301 4.23 -12.10 39.31
N VAL A 302 4.48 -11.94 40.62
CA VAL A 302 3.74 -10.96 41.44
C VAL A 302 4.00 -9.52 41.00
N ARG A 303 5.25 -9.16 40.68
CA ARG A 303 5.59 -7.80 40.20
C ARG A 303 5.00 -7.47 38.84
N ARG A 304 4.96 -8.46 37.94
CA ARG A 304 4.31 -8.35 36.64
C ARG A 304 2.79 -8.33 36.78
N GLY A 305 2.26 -8.89 37.86
CA GLY A 305 0.83 -9.03 38.13
C GLY A 305 0.18 -10.19 37.38
N ASP A 306 0.97 -11.19 37.02
CA ASP A 306 0.50 -12.48 36.51
C ASP A 306 0.11 -13.35 37.72
N LEU A 307 -0.95 -12.91 38.41
CA LEU A 307 -1.32 -13.44 39.72
C LEU A 307 -1.92 -14.84 39.65
N GLU A 308 -2.49 -15.23 38.52
CA GLU A 308 -2.93 -16.62 38.29
C GLU A 308 -1.73 -17.56 38.18
N MET A 309 -0.72 -17.18 37.40
CA MET A 309 0.54 -17.94 37.31
C MET A 309 1.30 -17.94 38.64
N ALA A 310 1.26 -16.84 39.39
CA ALA A 310 1.82 -16.79 40.74
C ALA A 310 1.12 -17.76 41.69
N TRP A 311 -0.20 -17.89 41.59
CA TRP A 311 -0.97 -18.90 42.33
C TRP A 311 -0.62 -20.32 41.88
N HIS A 312 -0.50 -20.55 40.57
CA HIS A 312 -0.07 -21.84 40.02
C HIS A 312 1.30 -22.27 40.57
N VAL A 313 2.28 -21.37 40.61
CA VAL A 313 3.58 -21.65 41.25
C VAL A 313 3.41 -21.94 42.75
N LEU A 314 2.57 -21.17 43.46
CA LEU A 314 2.32 -21.35 44.88
C LEU A 314 1.60 -22.65 45.23
N SER A 315 0.71 -23.17 44.37
CA SER A 315 0.02 -24.44 44.61
C SER A 315 1.00 -25.62 44.59
N HIS A 316 2.14 -25.49 43.90
CA HIS A 316 3.20 -26.48 43.87
C HIS A 316 4.05 -26.46 45.15
N HIS A 317 4.00 -25.40 45.96
CA HIS A 317 4.73 -25.29 47.22
C HIS A 317 4.47 -26.52 48.11
N SER A 318 5.53 -27.10 48.69
CA SER A 318 5.38 -28.36 49.46
C SER A 318 4.38 -28.24 50.62
N GLY A 319 4.39 -27.09 51.30
CA GLY A 319 3.42 -26.73 52.33
C GLY A 319 1.97 -26.61 51.84
N CYS A 320 1.74 -26.14 50.61
CA CYS A 320 0.40 -26.04 50.02
C CYS A 320 -0.12 -27.44 49.68
N ARG A 321 0.67 -28.24 48.96
CA ARG A 321 0.37 -29.64 48.64
C ARG A 321 0.07 -30.48 49.89
N HIS A 322 0.84 -30.27 50.96
CA HIS A 322 0.62 -30.98 52.22
C HIS A 322 -0.70 -30.58 52.89
N ALA A 323 -0.98 -29.27 52.96
CA ALA A 323 -2.20 -28.74 53.53
C ALA A 323 -3.46 -29.19 52.76
N GLU A 324 -3.40 -29.24 51.42
CA GLU A 324 -4.48 -29.75 50.57
C GLU A 324 -4.70 -31.26 50.77
N LYS A 325 -3.62 -32.04 50.84
CA LYS A 325 -3.69 -33.48 51.10
C LYS A 325 -4.27 -33.79 52.47
N GLU A 326 -3.91 -33.03 53.50
CA GLU A 326 -4.52 -33.14 54.84
C GLU A 326 -6.03 -32.85 54.77
N ALA A 327 -6.43 -31.75 54.12
CA ALA A 327 -7.83 -31.37 53.97
C ALA A 327 -8.67 -32.42 53.23
N MET A 328 -8.11 -33.10 52.22
CA MET A 328 -8.79 -34.20 51.50
C MET A 328 -8.94 -35.47 52.34
N THR A 329 -8.08 -35.68 53.33
CA THR A 329 -8.11 -36.88 54.19
C THR A 329 -8.98 -36.72 55.43
N ASP A 330 -9.20 -35.50 55.89
CA ASP A 330 -9.86 -35.20 57.17
C ASP A 330 -11.26 -34.58 56.95
N TRP A 331 -12.26 -35.43 56.70
CA TRP A 331 -13.63 -35.02 56.35
C TRP A 331 -14.46 -34.47 57.54
N GLY A 332 -13.85 -34.15 58.68
CA GLY A 332 -14.57 -33.89 59.93
C GLY A 332 -14.02 -32.86 60.93
N GLU A 333 -12.85 -32.24 60.73
CA GLU A 333 -12.26 -31.27 61.68
C GLU A 333 -11.84 -29.94 61.05
N GLU A 334 -11.61 -28.95 61.92
CA GLU A 334 -11.15 -27.58 61.60
C GLU A 334 -9.94 -27.64 60.66
N HIS A 335 -10.02 -26.90 59.54
CA HIS A 335 -8.92 -26.85 58.58
C HIS A 335 -7.62 -26.37 59.25
N SER A 336 -6.48 -26.88 58.80
CA SER A 336 -5.19 -26.42 59.33
C SER A 336 -5.01 -24.92 59.05
N ALA A 337 -4.35 -24.20 59.97
CA ALA A 337 -4.04 -22.78 59.77
C ALA A 337 -3.20 -22.54 58.50
N GLU A 338 -2.48 -23.56 58.01
CA GLU A 338 -1.74 -23.48 56.75
C GLU A 338 -2.67 -23.59 55.55
N PHE A 339 -3.63 -24.51 55.57
CA PHE A 339 -4.67 -24.60 54.54
C PHE A 339 -5.48 -23.30 54.44
N GLU A 340 -5.96 -22.79 55.58
CA GLU A 340 -6.69 -21.51 55.61
C GLU A 340 -5.83 -20.32 55.16
N GLY A 341 -4.53 -20.36 55.49
CA GLY A 341 -3.58 -19.35 55.04
C GLY A 341 -3.38 -19.37 53.52
N PHE A 342 -3.14 -20.53 52.91
CA PHE A 342 -2.98 -20.66 51.46
C PHE A 342 -4.30 -20.38 50.72
N ALA A 343 -5.44 -20.80 51.25
CA ALA A 343 -6.76 -20.44 50.73
C ALA A 343 -7.01 -18.93 50.76
N SER A 344 -6.53 -18.25 51.82
CA SER A 344 -6.58 -16.78 51.90
C SER A 344 -5.69 -16.12 50.85
N ILE A 345 -4.46 -16.63 50.62
CA ILE A 345 -3.57 -16.13 49.54
C ILE A 345 -4.23 -16.33 48.18
N ARG A 346 -4.78 -17.52 47.92
CA ARG A 346 -5.53 -17.81 46.69
C ARG A 346 -6.64 -16.80 46.45
N SER A 347 -7.48 -16.54 47.46
CA SER A 347 -8.58 -15.58 47.37
C SER A 347 -8.08 -14.17 47.10
N LEU A 348 -6.98 -13.74 47.76
CA LEU A 348 -6.36 -12.42 47.56
C LEU A 348 -5.82 -12.24 46.14
N LEU A 349 -5.10 -13.23 45.61
CA LEU A 349 -4.50 -13.17 44.27
C LEU A 349 -5.56 -13.23 43.17
N LEU A 350 -6.47 -14.21 43.25
CA LEU A 350 -7.47 -14.47 42.19
C LEU A 350 -8.67 -13.52 42.24
N SER A 351 -8.78 -12.66 43.26
CA SER A 351 -9.80 -11.60 43.35
C SER A 351 -9.25 -10.19 43.09
N ALA A 352 -7.96 -10.07 42.76
CA ALA A 352 -7.32 -8.76 42.60
C ALA A 352 -7.92 -7.96 41.43
N PRO A 353 -8.51 -6.77 41.67
CA PRO A 353 -9.07 -5.92 40.63
C PRO A 353 -7.98 -4.97 40.10
N ILE A 354 -6.91 -5.52 39.53
CA ILE A 354 -5.75 -4.76 39.05
C ILE A 354 -5.91 -4.29 37.58
N PRO A 355 -5.36 -3.13 37.20
CA PRO A 355 -5.35 -2.68 35.81
C PRO A 355 -4.62 -3.69 34.89
N GLY A 356 -5.13 -3.87 33.67
CA GLY A 356 -4.52 -4.79 32.70
C GLY A 356 -4.83 -6.28 32.92
N GLY A 357 -5.52 -6.63 34.02
CA GLY A 357 -5.89 -8.02 34.34
C GLY A 357 -4.85 -8.76 35.16
N ARG A 358 -5.10 -10.05 35.43
CA ARG A 358 -4.26 -10.90 36.31
C ARG A 358 -3.35 -11.89 35.57
N GLY A 359 -3.17 -11.70 34.26
CA GLY A 359 -2.54 -12.71 33.40
C GLY A 359 -3.41 -13.95 33.22
N ASP A 360 -4.73 -13.81 33.41
CA ASP A 360 -5.69 -14.88 33.18
C ASP A 360 -5.98 -15.04 31.68
N GLY A 361 -6.39 -16.24 31.24
CA GLY A 361 -6.72 -16.54 29.83
C GLY A 361 -7.87 -15.71 29.24
N TYR A 362 -8.43 -14.80 30.05
CA TYR A 362 -9.44 -13.80 29.71
C TYR A 362 -8.83 -12.45 29.31
N CYS A 363 -7.55 -12.23 29.62
CA CYS A 363 -6.81 -11.00 29.40
C CYS A 363 -5.69 -11.23 28.38
N ASP A 364 -6.02 -11.08 27.11
CA ASP A 364 -4.99 -10.98 26.09
C ASP A 364 -4.15 -9.69 26.30
N ASN A 365 -2.87 -9.90 26.63
CA ASN A 365 -1.88 -8.85 26.85
C ASN A 365 -1.56 -8.08 25.56
N SER A 366 -1.73 -8.69 24.38
CA SER A 366 -1.51 -8.03 23.09
C SER A 366 -2.69 -7.12 22.68
N GLY A 367 -3.88 -7.45 23.19
CA GLY A 367 -5.16 -6.83 22.83
C GLY A 367 -5.57 -7.06 21.37
N LEU A 368 -4.99 -8.06 20.72
CA LEU A 368 -5.14 -8.41 19.31
C LEU A 368 -5.92 -9.71 19.09
N LEU A 369 -5.90 -10.69 20.01
CA LEU A 369 -6.67 -11.95 19.86
C LEU A 369 -8.16 -11.71 19.64
N ASP A 370 -8.73 -10.71 20.32
CA ASP A 370 -10.12 -10.26 20.15
C ASP A 370 -10.41 -9.63 18.77
N HIS A 371 -9.37 -9.20 18.06
CA HIS A 371 -9.42 -8.46 16.79
C HIS A 371 -9.10 -9.36 15.59
N LEU A 372 -8.29 -10.40 15.76
CA LEU A 372 -7.89 -11.32 14.69
C LEU A 372 -8.96 -12.39 14.42
N ASP A 373 -9.50 -13.03 15.46
CA ASP A 373 -10.31 -14.25 15.33
C ASP A 373 -11.63 -14.19 16.13
N GLY A 374 -12.12 -12.98 16.43
CA GLY A 374 -13.28 -12.79 17.32
C GLY A 374 -14.49 -13.63 16.95
N ASP A 375 -14.87 -13.66 15.66
CA ASP A 375 -16.04 -14.41 15.19
C ASP A 375 -15.82 -15.93 15.20
N GLU A 376 -14.63 -16.42 14.82
CA GLU A 376 -14.30 -17.85 14.79
C GLU A 376 -14.18 -18.42 16.21
N LEU A 377 -13.49 -17.70 17.10
CA LEU A 377 -13.35 -18.06 18.50
C LEU A 377 -14.69 -17.96 19.24
N GLU A 378 -15.55 -16.99 18.91
CA GLU A 378 -16.92 -16.92 19.42
C GLU A 378 -17.73 -18.14 19.00
N GLU A 379 -17.67 -18.54 17.73
CA GLU A 379 -18.38 -19.71 17.23
C GLU A 379 -17.85 -21.00 17.86
N GLU A 380 -16.53 -21.12 18.04
CA GLU A 380 -15.90 -22.25 18.72
C GLU A 380 -16.34 -22.33 20.19
N GLU A 381 -16.27 -21.22 20.94
CA GLU A 381 -16.68 -21.19 22.34
C GLU A 381 -18.20 -21.42 22.49
N GLU A 382 -19.03 -20.88 21.60
CA GLU A 382 -20.47 -21.18 21.58
C GLU A 382 -20.74 -22.67 21.32
N LYS A 383 -20.00 -23.30 20.40
CA LYS A 383 -20.04 -24.75 20.18
C LYS A 383 -19.60 -25.52 21.43
N ARG A 384 -18.51 -25.11 22.09
CA ARG A 384 -18.03 -25.71 23.36
C ARG A 384 -19.09 -25.62 24.45
N LEU A 385 -19.77 -24.47 24.59
CA LEU A 385 -20.83 -24.26 25.56
C LEU A 385 -22.12 -25.03 25.24
N ALA A 386 -22.36 -25.32 23.97
CA ALA A 386 -23.52 -26.09 23.50
C ALA A 386 -23.34 -27.60 23.68
N GLN A 387 -22.11 -28.12 23.66
CA GLN A 387 -21.80 -29.55 23.80
C GLN A 387 -22.02 -30.10 25.23
N GLY A 388 -22.17 -29.22 26.23
CA GLY A 388 -22.47 -29.61 27.61
C GLY A 388 -21.31 -30.35 28.30
N PRO A 389 -21.36 -30.53 29.64
CA PRO A 389 -20.26 -31.11 30.42
C PRO A 389 -20.11 -32.64 30.27
N GLY A 390 -20.62 -33.23 29.19
CA GLY A 390 -20.86 -34.68 29.08
C GLY A 390 -19.96 -35.46 28.13
N GLU A 391 -19.13 -34.81 27.30
CA GLU A 391 -18.19 -35.51 26.42
C GLU A 391 -16.76 -35.39 26.93
N GLN A 392 -16.11 -36.56 26.98
CA GLN A 392 -14.82 -36.86 27.58
C GLN A 392 -13.72 -35.96 27.01
N TYR A 393 -13.15 -35.11 27.85
CA TYR A 393 -12.01 -34.26 27.51
C TYR A 393 -10.76 -35.14 27.26
N ASP A 394 -9.97 -34.81 26.24
CA ASP A 394 -8.54 -35.12 26.24
C ASP A 394 -7.92 -34.30 27.38
N GLU A 395 -7.64 -34.95 28.51
CA GLU A 395 -6.95 -34.36 29.68
C GLU A 395 -5.54 -33.84 29.36
N ASP A 396 -5.02 -34.10 28.15
CA ASP A 396 -3.63 -33.84 27.77
C ASP A 396 -3.38 -32.43 27.18
N ALA A 397 -4.40 -31.62 26.88
CA ALA A 397 -4.17 -30.36 26.14
C ALA A 397 -3.65 -29.20 26.99
N LEU A 398 -3.96 -29.15 28.29
CA LEU A 398 -3.35 -28.24 29.27
C LEU A 398 -3.55 -28.88 30.64
N GLY A 399 -2.50 -29.39 31.28
CA GLY A 399 -2.51 -30.01 32.61
C GLY A 399 -2.87 -29.08 33.78
N MET A 400 -3.75 -28.09 33.56
CA MET A 400 -4.40 -27.35 34.63
C MET A 400 -5.57 -28.17 35.15
N GLU A 401 -5.36 -28.87 36.28
CA GLU A 401 -6.45 -29.43 37.06
C GLU A 401 -7.56 -28.38 37.22
N VAL A 402 -8.80 -28.77 36.94
CA VAL A 402 -9.98 -27.91 37.08
C VAL A 402 -10.03 -27.41 38.52
N GLU A 403 -9.62 -26.15 38.70
CA GLU A 403 -9.58 -25.46 39.98
C GLU A 403 -10.88 -25.72 40.78
N ASP A 404 -10.78 -26.12 42.05
CA ASP A 404 -11.95 -26.21 42.93
C ASP A 404 -12.54 -24.79 43.12
N ILE A 405 -13.64 -24.51 42.41
CA ILE A 405 -14.31 -23.19 42.38
C ILE A 405 -15.21 -22.97 43.62
N ASN A 406 -15.22 -23.89 44.58
CA ASN A 406 -15.78 -23.62 45.91
C ASN A 406 -14.86 -22.73 46.77
N ALA A 407 -13.71 -22.29 46.24
CA ALA A 407 -12.84 -21.34 46.91
C ALA A 407 -13.63 -20.08 47.33
N PRO A 408 -13.60 -19.69 48.62
CA PRO A 408 -14.40 -18.59 49.13
C PRO A 408 -14.03 -17.28 48.44
N MET A 409 -15.00 -16.72 47.70
CA MET A 409 -14.86 -15.43 47.05
C MET A 409 -14.65 -14.35 48.12
N MET A 410 -13.72 -13.44 47.84
CA MET A 410 -13.49 -12.29 48.71
C MET A 410 -14.75 -11.43 48.79
N GLN A 411 -15.30 -11.28 49.99
CA GLN A 411 -16.58 -10.59 50.18
C GLN A 411 -16.47 -9.11 49.75
N GLY A 412 -17.27 -8.71 48.75
CA GLY A 412 -17.34 -7.33 48.27
C GLY A 412 -16.45 -6.98 47.07
N VAL A 413 -15.64 -7.91 46.56
CA VAL A 413 -14.84 -7.71 45.34
C VAL A 413 -15.20 -8.78 44.30
N PRO A 414 -15.93 -8.43 43.22
CA PRO A 414 -16.23 -9.37 42.14
C PRO A 414 -14.96 -9.91 41.47
N ARG A 415 -14.95 -11.20 41.09
CA ARG A 415 -13.79 -11.84 40.42
C ARG A 415 -13.39 -11.13 39.11
N ASN A 416 -14.35 -10.51 38.42
CA ASN A 416 -14.15 -9.78 37.18
C ASN A 416 -14.00 -8.25 37.38
N ALA A 417 -13.81 -7.78 38.61
CA ALA A 417 -13.70 -6.34 38.90
C ALA A 417 -12.49 -5.67 38.23
N TYR A 418 -11.50 -6.44 37.75
CA TYR A 418 -10.42 -5.89 36.93
C TYR A 418 -10.91 -5.38 35.56
N LEU A 419 -12.02 -5.89 35.02
CA LEU A 419 -12.61 -5.43 33.76
C LEU A 419 -13.21 -4.02 33.88
N LEU A 420 -13.44 -3.54 35.10
CA LEU A 420 -13.85 -2.15 35.35
C LEU A 420 -12.78 -1.14 34.91
N TRP A 421 -11.53 -1.58 34.76
CA TRP A 421 -10.42 -0.75 34.28
C TRP A 421 -10.41 -0.56 32.76
N GLU A 422 -11.29 -1.20 31.98
CA GLU A 422 -11.26 -1.15 30.51
C GLU A 422 -12.07 0.01 29.91
N PRO A 423 -11.53 0.74 28.91
CA PRO A 423 -12.14 1.94 28.31
C PRO A 423 -13.50 1.69 27.63
N ALA A 424 -13.65 0.54 27.01
CA ALA A 424 -14.80 0.15 26.20
C ALA A 424 -14.86 -1.38 26.09
N PRO A 425 -16.05 -1.95 25.83
CA PRO A 425 -16.15 -3.35 25.47
C PRO A 425 -15.32 -3.63 24.21
N ARG A 426 -14.34 -4.53 24.30
CA ARG A 426 -13.56 -4.96 23.13
C ARG A 426 -14.45 -5.79 22.20
N GLN A 427 -14.05 -5.96 20.94
CA GLN A 427 -14.79 -6.76 19.97
C GLN A 427 -15.00 -8.21 20.46
N GLY A 428 -14.03 -8.77 21.20
CA GLY A 428 -14.14 -10.04 21.92
C GLY A 428 -14.79 -10.00 23.31
N ASN A 429 -15.47 -8.91 23.70
CA ASN A 429 -16.21 -8.90 24.97
C ASN A 429 -17.29 -9.97 25.03
N ARG A 430 -17.89 -10.33 23.88
CA ARG A 430 -18.84 -11.42 23.82
C ARG A 430 -18.14 -12.76 24.02
N LEU A 431 -17.00 -13.02 23.37
CA LEU A 431 -16.16 -14.19 23.68
C LEU A 431 -15.79 -14.28 25.17
N ARG A 432 -15.29 -13.20 25.77
CA ARG A 432 -14.97 -13.17 27.21
C ARG A 432 -16.20 -13.41 28.09
N THR A 433 -17.34 -12.84 27.71
CA THR A 433 -18.62 -13.08 28.38
C THR A 433 -19.03 -14.54 28.26
N LEU A 434 -18.84 -15.16 27.09
CA LEU A 434 -19.14 -16.57 26.84
C LEU A 434 -18.23 -17.48 27.67
N ARG A 435 -16.91 -17.25 27.65
CA ARG A 435 -15.94 -17.98 28.48
C ARG A 435 -16.27 -17.84 29.97
N TYR A 436 -16.60 -16.63 30.42
CA TYR A 436 -17.01 -16.37 31.81
C TYR A 436 -18.33 -17.08 32.17
N ARG A 437 -19.32 -17.06 31.28
CA ARG A 437 -20.56 -17.83 31.43
C ARG A 437 -20.31 -19.33 31.44
N GLY A 438 -19.34 -19.80 30.66
CA GLY A 438 -18.88 -21.18 30.64
C GLY A 438 -18.29 -21.63 31.97
N GLU A 439 -17.45 -20.78 32.57
CA GLU A 439 -16.99 -21.00 33.94
C GLU A 439 -18.15 -21.00 34.92
N LEU A 440 -18.99 -19.97 34.96
CA LEU A 440 -20.14 -19.91 35.89
C LEU A 440 -21.07 -21.13 35.78
N ARG A 441 -21.29 -21.65 34.56
CA ARG A 441 -22.05 -22.89 34.32
C ARG A 441 -21.33 -24.12 34.84
N ARG A 442 -20.02 -24.25 34.63
CA ARG A 442 -19.20 -25.33 35.19
C ARG A 442 -19.20 -25.31 36.74
N CYS A 443 -19.34 -24.14 37.34
CA CYS A 443 -19.36 -23.95 38.80
C CYS A 443 -20.69 -24.33 39.50
N GLY A 444 -21.73 -24.74 38.76
CA GLY A 444 -23.05 -25.00 39.35
C GLY A 444 -23.75 -23.78 39.98
N GLN A 445 -23.19 -22.58 39.82
CA GLN A 445 -23.76 -21.31 40.27
C GLN A 445 -24.81 -20.76 39.29
N TRP A 446 -24.99 -21.41 38.14
CA TRP A 446 -25.95 -21.04 37.13
C TRP A 446 -27.16 -21.97 37.15
N ASP A 447 -28.31 -21.46 37.60
CA ASP A 447 -29.57 -22.17 37.52
C ASP A 447 -30.10 -22.06 36.07
N ALA A 448 -30.04 -23.15 35.30
CA ALA A 448 -30.40 -23.18 33.87
C ALA A 448 -31.86 -22.74 33.58
N ASN A 449 -32.68 -22.58 34.62
CA ASN A 449 -34.10 -22.21 34.53
C ASN A 449 -34.39 -20.73 34.85
N ALA A 450 -33.39 -19.92 35.20
CA ALA A 450 -33.56 -18.47 35.36
C ALA A 450 -33.51 -17.78 33.99
N ALA A 451 -34.58 -17.97 33.21
CA ALA A 451 -34.72 -17.37 31.89
C ALA A 451 -35.06 -15.85 31.97
N ASP A 452 -34.32 -15.10 31.16
CA ASP A 452 -34.61 -13.77 30.59
C ASP A 452 -34.57 -12.48 31.45
N GLU A 453 -35.03 -12.41 32.70
CA GLU A 453 -35.29 -11.07 33.30
C GLU A 453 -34.18 -10.46 34.19
N SER A 454 -33.17 -11.21 34.64
CA SER A 454 -32.04 -10.64 35.43
C SER A 454 -30.71 -10.55 34.68
N LEU A 455 -30.73 -10.83 33.37
CA LEU A 455 -29.55 -10.80 32.51
C LEU A 455 -28.93 -9.40 32.40
N ASP A 456 -29.73 -8.34 32.56
CA ASP A 456 -29.26 -6.94 32.54
C ASP A 456 -28.35 -6.57 33.72
N SER A 457 -28.45 -7.28 34.85
CA SER A 457 -27.67 -6.96 36.06
C SER A 457 -26.29 -7.63 36.15
N LEU A 458 -26.00 -8.59 35.27
CA LEU A 458 -24.69 -9.25 35.13
C LEU A 458 -23.96 -8.85 33.84
N LEU A 459 -24.49 -7.86 33.12
CA LEU A 459 -23.81 -7.28 31.97
C LEU A 459 -22.47 -6.71 32.44
N LEU A 460 -21.39 -7.13 31.77
CA LEU A 460 -20.14 -6.38 31.81
C LEU A 460 -20.48 -4.90 31.61
N PRO A 461 -19.91 -3.99 32.41
CA PRO A 461 -20.21 -2.58 32.26
C PRO A 461 -20.07 -2.16 30.80
N GLU A 462 -21.12 -1.55 30.23
CA GLU A 462 -21.14 -1.11 28.83
C GLU A 462 -20.06 -0.08 28.50
N GLY A 463 -19.40 0.47 29.52
CA GLY A 463 -18.23 1.32 29.39
C GLY A 463 -17.45 1.44 30.69
N TYR A 464 -16.26 2.01 30.58
CA TYR A 464 -15.35 2.25 31.69
C TYR A 464 -16.00 3.02 32.86
N GLN A 465 -15.88 2.47 34.07
CA GLN A 465 -16.38 3.09 35.30
C GLN A 465 -15.23 3.36 36.29
N PRO A 466 -14.53 4.51 36.20
CA PRO A 466 -13.31 4.78 36.96
C PRO A 466 -13.53 4.64 38.47
N ARG A 467 -14.64 5.20 38.94
CA ARG A 467 -14.99 5.21 40.37
C ARG A 467 -15.30 3.81 40.89
N ALA A 468 -15.92 2.96 40.07
CA ALA A 468 -16.23 1.59 40.45
C ALA A 468 -14.96 0.73 40.48
N ALA A 469 -14.08 0.89 39.49
CA ALA A 469 -12.77 0.23 39.44
C ALA A 469 -11.92 0.59 40.66
N GLN A 470 -11.79 1.89 40.94
CA GLN A 470 -11.03 2.39 42.08
C GLN A 470 -11.65 1.97 43.42
N SER A 471 -12.98 2.02 43.56
CA SER A 471 -13.65 1.55 44.79
C SER A 471 -13.41 0.06 45.03
N SER A 472 -13.44 -0.75 43.97
CA SER A 472 -13.17 -2.20 44.07
C SER A 472 -11.71 -2.45 44.46
N PHE A 473 -10.78 -1.72 43.85
CA PHE A 473 -9.35 -1.77 44.20
C PHE A 473 -9.06 -1.33 45.63
N GLN A 474 -9.67 -0.24 46.09
CA GLN A 474 -9.52 0.24 47.47
C GLN A 474 -10.05 -0.80 48.47
N THR A 475 -11.21 -1.40 48.17
CA THR A 475 -11.80 -2.47 48.99
C THR A 475 -10.87 -3.68 49.05
N TRP A 476 -10.32 -4.09 47.90
CA TRP A 476 -9.35 -5.18 47.84
C TRP A 476 -8.09 -4.85 48.66
N GLN A 477 -7.51 -3.67 48.49
CA GLN A 477 -6.34 -3.25 49.26
C GLN A 477 -6.60 -3.19 50.76
N ASP A 478 -7.78 -2.75 51.20
CA ASP A 478 -8.13 -2.70 52.62
C ASP A 478 -8.26 -4.10 53.22
N ILE A 479 -8.77 -5.06 52.45
CA ILE A 479 -8.80 -6.48 52.83
C ILE A 479 -7.36 -7.03 52.91
N VAL A 480 -6.51 -6.76 51.93
CA VAL A 480 -5.09 -7.15 51.96
C VAL A 480 -4.43 -6.57 53.22
N ARG A 481 -4.60 -5.28 53.52
CA ARG A 481 -4.04 -4.64 54.72
C ARG A 481 -4.53 -5.25 56.04
N GLN A 482 -5.80 -5.64 56.12
CA GLN A 482 -6.36 -6.28 57.32
C GLN A 482 -5.81 -7.69 57.55
N GLN A 483 -5.49 -8.40 56.46
CA GLN A 483 -4.96 -9.76 56.47
C GLN A 483 -3.45 -9.80 56.75
N PHE A 484 -2.71 -8.73 56.43
CA PHE A 484 -1.30 -8.60 56.72
C PHE A 484 -1.05 -8.17 58.19
N PRO A 485 -0.07 -8.76 58.89
CA PRO A 485 0.28 -8.34 60.23
C PRO A 485 0.85 -6.91 60.19
N ASN A 486 0.13 -5.94 60.78
CA ASN A 486 0.64 -4.58 60.95
C ASN A 486 1.99 -4.62 61.68
N THR A 487 3.04 -4.06 61.08
CA THR A 487 4.43 -3.99 61.58
C THR A 487 4.64 -3.20 62.88
N GLY A 488 3.60 -3.00 63.70
CA GLY A 488 3.72 -2.32 64.99
C GLY A 488 2.51 -2.44 65.94
N GLY A 489 1.53 -3.29 65.65
CA GLY A 489 0.33 -3.44 66.49
C GLY A 489 0.44 -4.64 67.42
N ILE A 490 0.71 -4.41 68.71
CA ILE A 490 0.48 -5.41 69.78
C ILE A 490 -1.04 -5.59 69.91
N GLY A 491 -1.59 -6.50 69.11
CA GLY A 491 -3.01 -6.80 69.04
C GLY A 491 -3.22 -8.22 68.55
N SER A 492 -3.41 -9.11 69.53
CA SER A 492 -3.66 -10.55 69.43
C SER A 492 -4.72 -10.93 68.39
N GLY A 493 -4.27 -11.56 67.31
CA GLY A 493 -5.04 -12.46 66.47
C GLY A 493 -4.06 -13.26 65.63
N ASP A 494 -3.82 -14.53 66.00
CA ASP A 494 -3.08 -15.48 65.15
C ASP A 494 -3.92 -15.72 63.89
N SER A 495 -3.83 -14.82 62.90
CA SER A 495 -4.44 -15.05 61.60
C SER A 495 -3.69 -16.20 60.92
N SER A 496 -4.39 -17.04 60.20
CA SER A 496 -3.85 -18.19 59.47
C SER A 496 -2.69 -17.78 58.52
N LEU A 497 -2.75 -16.56 57.96
CA LEU A 497 -1.66 -15.94 57.20
C LEU A 497 -0.43 -15.57 58.03
N SER A 498 -0.61 -15.09 59.27
CA SER A 498 0.52 -14.77 60.15
C SER A 498 1.34 -16.01 60.53
N VAL A 499 0.69 -17.18 60.62
CA VAL A 499 1.35 -18.48 60.82
C VAL A 499 2.19 -18.83 59.59
N LEU A 500 1.64 -18.67 58.39
CA LEU A 500 2.39 -18.89 57.14
C LEU A 500 3.57 -17.93 56.99
N PHE A 501 3.41 -16.63 57.27
CA PHE A 501 4.50 -15.65 57.17
C PHE A 501 5.63 -15.90 58.16
N ARG A 502 5.32 -16.40 59.37
CA ARG A 502 6.36 -16.83 60.32
C ARG A 502 7.15 -18.04 59.82
N ARG A 503 6.49 -18.97 59.12
CA ARG A 503 7.11 -20.19 58.58
C ARG A 503 7.90 -19.91 57.28
N PHE A 504 7.36 -19.04 56.43
CA PHE A 504 7.92 -18.68 55.12
C PHE A 504 8.06 -17.15 55.00
N PRO A 505 9.10 -16.55 55.60
CA PRO A 505 9.28 -15.09 55.60
C PRO A 505 9.47 -14.49 54.20
N GLN A 506 9.94 -15.28 53.23
CA GLN A 506 10.03 -14.88 51.82
C GLN A 506 8.66 -14.56 51.24
N LEU A 507 7.63 -15.32 51.62
CA LEU A 507 6.26 -15.14 51.16
C LEU A 507 5.68 -13.81 51.66
N GLU A 508 5.94 -13.45 52.91
CA GLU A 508 5.56 -12.13 53.46
C GLU A 508 6.23 -10.98 52.69
N GLN A 509 7.54 -11.11 52.42
CA GLN A 509 8.31 -10.11 51.69
C GLN A 509 7.81 -9.94 50.25
N ILE A 510 7.50 -11.03 49.55
CA ILE A 510 7.01 -10.97 48.16
C ILE A 510 5.60 -10.37 48.14
N LEU A 511 4.68 -10.88 48.96
CA LEU A 511 3.30 -10.44 48.95
C LEU A 511 3.12 -9.03 49.55
N SER A 512 4.10 -8.49 50.28
CA SER A 512 4.08 -7.07 50.67
C SER A 512 4.04 -6.13 49.45
N THR A 513 4.50 -6.60 48.29
CA THR A 513 4.39 -5.88 47.01
C THR A 513 2.94 -5.55 46.66
N LEU A 514 1.97 -6.41 47.03
CA LEU A 514 0.54 -6.18 46.81
C LEU A 514 0.00 -4.96 47.59
N LEU A 515 0.68 -4.56 48.67
CA LEU A 515 0.36 -3.37 49.46
C LEU A 515 0.91 -2.08 48.82
N GLY A 516 1.60 -2.18 47.68
CA GLY A 516 2.33 -1.06 47.07
C GLY A 516 3.59 -0.67 47.83
N VAL A 517 4.09 -1.54 48.72
CA VAL A 517 5.30 -1.32 49.52
C VAL A 517 6.35 -2.36 49.13
N VAL A 518 7.40 -1.91 48.43
CA VAL A 518 8.54 -2.76 48.10
C VAL A 518 9.42 -2.92 49.34
N HIS A 519 9.58 -4.16 49.80
CA HIS A 519 10.44 -4.46 50.95
C HIS A 519 11.90 -4.07 50.65
N PRO A 520 12.66 -3.47 51.60
CA PRO A 520 14.04 -3.01 51.36
C PRO A 520 14.99 -4.09 50.81
N HIS A 521 14.79 -5.36 51.19
CA HIS A 521 15.57 -6.49 50.65
C HIS A 521 15.34 -6.73 49.16
N ILE A 522 14.14 -6.44 48.67
CA ILE A 522 13.75 -6.63 47.28
C ILE A 522 14.11 -5.38 46.45
N ASN A 523 14.14 -4.20 47.08
CA ASN A 523 14.46 -2.93 46.43
C ASN A 523 15.93 -2.81 45.98
N ASN A 524 16.84 -3.62 46.55
CA ASN A 524 18.26 -3.64 46.17
C ASN A 524 18.59 -4.68 45.09
N ALA A 525 17.60 -5.44 44.62
CA ALA A 525 17.81 -6.46 43.58
C ALA A 525 17.94 -5.80 42.19
N THR A 526 18.69 -6.44 41.29
CA THR A 526 18.80 -6.08 39.87
C THR A 526 17.48 -6.34 39.15
N CYS A 527 16.50 -5.45 39.35
CA CYS A 527 15.19 -5.56 38.70
C CYS A 527 15.24 -4.79 37.38
N HIS A 528 14.58 -5.31 36.35
CA HIS A 528 14.37 -4.54 35.12
C HIS A 528 13.44 -3.34 35.40
N TRP A 529 13.66 -2.21 34.74
CA TRP A 529 12.91 -0.98 35.00
C TRP A 529 11.40 -1.16 34.75
N SER A 530 11.04 -2.02 33.79
CA SER A 530 9.66 -2.35 33.42
C SER A 530 8.92 -3.01 34.58
N GLU A 531 9.56 -3.90 35.33
CA GLU A 531 8.95 -4.58 36.50
C GLU A 531 8.74 -3.61 37.67
N VAL A 532 9.68 -2.68 37.87
CA VAL A 532 9.54 -1.62 38.87
C VAL A 532 8.34 -0.73 38.54
N LEU A 533 8.22 -0.31 37.27
CA LEU A 533 7.09 0.48 36.81
C LEU A 533 5.78 -0.30 36.89
N LEU A 534 5.74 -1.55 36.44
CA LEU A 534 4.57 -2.44 36.52
C LEU A 534 4.06 -2.56 37.95
N SER A 535 4.94 -2.89 38.91
CA SER A 535 4.53 -3.04 40.31
C SER A 535 3.97 -1.73 40.90
N GLU A 536 4.49 -0.58 40.48
CA GLU A 536 3.95 0.72 40.88
C GLU A 536 2.56 0.97 40.29
N LEU A 537 2.39 0.74 38.98
CA LEU A 537 1.12 0.94 38.28
C LEU A 537 0.03 -0.01 38.78
N LEU A 538 0.38 -1.24 39.15
CA LEU A 538 -0.56 -2.26 39.58
C LEU A 538 -1.02 -2.08 41.03
N TYR A 539 -0.08 -1.86 41.95
CA TYR A 539 -0.36 -1.95 43.39
C TYR A 539 -0.25 -0.62 44.12
N SER A 540 0.58 0.30 43.66
CA SER A 540 0.80 1.56 44.36
C SER A 540 -0.10 2.68 43.86
N ARG A 541 -0.23 2.82 42.53
CA ARG A 541 -0.88 3.96 41.86
C ARG A 541 -1.58 3.54 40.56
N PRO A 542 -2.70 2.79 40.64
CA PRO A 542 -3.46 2.40 39.46
C PRO A 542 -4.24 3.55 38.80
N GLU A 543 -4.43 4.67 39.49
CA GLU A 543 -4.99 5.91 38.93
C GLU A 543 -3.88 6.97 38.85
N ILE A 544 -2.97 6.78 37.89
CA ILE A 544 -1.87 7.72 37.63
C ILE A 544 -2.20 8.60 36.44
N MET A 545 -1.85 9.89 36.52
CA MET A 545 -2.04 10.78 35.39
C MET A 545 -1.08 10.39 34.26
N PRO A 546 -1.50 10.51 32.99
CA PRO A 546 -0.69 10.16 31.83
C PRO A 546 0.73 10.76 31.86
N ASP A 547 0.83 12.06 32.17
CA ASP A 547 2.12 12.78 32.25
C ASP A 547 3.03 12.22 33.37
N ASP A 548 2.43 11.70 34.45
CA ASP A 548 3.15 11.13 35.56
C ASP A 548 3.72 9.74 35.22
N ILE A 549 3.06 8.95 34.34
CA ILE A 549 3.57 7.64 33.90
C ILE A 549 4.96 7.79 33.31
N ALA A 550 5.16 8.76 32.41
CA ALA A 550 6.46 9.01 31.78
C ALA A 550 7.54 9.44 32.80
N ILE A 551 7.16 10.21 33.83
CA ILE A 551 8.07 10.61 34.91
C ILE A 551 8.48 9.38 35.72
N ARG A 552 7.54 8.50 36.06
CA ARG A 552 7.80 7.28 36.83
C ARG A 552 8.65 6.29 36.03
N ALA A 553 8.37 6.12 34.74
CA ALA A 553 9.19 5.32 33.84
C ALA A 553 10.64 5.82 33.83
N LYS A 554 10.84 7.14 33.68
CA LYS A 554 12.19 7.73 33.71
C LYS A 554 12.92 7.47 35.03
N VAL A 555 12.21 7.59 36.17
CA VAL A 555 12.78 7.31 37.49
C VAL A 555 13.17 5.84 37.62
N ALA A 556 12.31 4.91 37.17
CA ALA A 556 12.60 3.49 37.17
C ALA A 556 13.82 3.18 36.30
N MET A 557 13.86 3.65 35.05
CA MET A 557 14.98 3.44 34.14
C MET A 557 16.30 3.99 34.69
N SER A 558 16.29 5.22 35.22
CA SER A 558 17.48 5.84 35.82
C SER A 558 17.98 5.11 37.08
N SER A 559 17.11 4.35 37.74
CA SER A 559 17.48 3.55 38.92
C SER A 559 18.14 2.22 38.53
N CYS A 560 17.93 1.76 37.30
CA CYS A 560 18.45 0.49 36.78
C CYS A 560 19.73 0.63 35.95
N GLY A 561 20.12 1.84 35.54
CA GLY A 561 21.37 2.08 34.79
C GLY A 561 21.38 3.36 33.95
N GLU A 562 22.32 3.44 33.01
CA GLU A 562 22.30 4.45 31.95
C GLU A 562 21.20 4.11 30.94
N LEU A 563 20.50 5.13 30.44
CA LEU A 563 19.41 4.97 29.48
C LEU A 563 19.96 4.47 28.14
N SER A 564 19.39 3.40 27.61
CA SER A 564 19.64 3.00 26.23
C SER A 564 18.98 3.98 25.26
N GLY A 565 19.44 4.00 24.00
CA GLY A 565 18.79 4.79 22.96
C GLY A 565 17.30 4.43 22.81
N LEU A 566 16.95 3.15 22.96
CA LEU A 566 15.57 2.69 22.93
C LEU A 566 14.74 3.21 24.12
N ASP A 567 15.31 3.23 25.32
CA ASP A 567 14.62 3.79 26.50
C ASP A 567 14.27 5.27 26.30
N GLU A 568 15.14 6.04 25.63
CA GLU A 568 14.86 7.43 25.28
C GLU A 568 13.70 7.58 24.29
N ILE A 569 13.56 6.65 23.34
CA ILE A 569 12.42 6.60 22.40
C ILE A 569 11.13 6.30 23.15
N ILE A 570 11.12 5.24 23.97
CA ILE A 570 9.97 4.85 24.80
C ILE A 570 9.52 6.02 25.67
N LEU A 571 10.46 6.70 26.33
CA LEU A 571 10.17 7.88 27.14
C LEU A 571 9.63 9.06 26.31
N SER A 572 10.07 9.21 25.06
CA SER A 572 9.58 10.27 24.18
C SER A 572 8.15 10.01 23.72
N ILE A 573 7.80 8.73 23.45
CA ILE A 573 6.42 8.30 23.17
C ILE A 573 5.53 8.57 24.39
N MET A 574 5.94 8.11 25.58
CA MET A 574 5.15 8.28 26.82
C MET A 574 4.94 9.76 27.19
N LYS A 575 5.88 10.65 26.84
CA LYS A 575 5.74 12.11 27.03
C LYS A 575 4.84 12.79 25.99
N GLY A 576 4.38 12.07 24.97
CA GLY A 576 3.58 12.63 23.88
C GLY A 576 4.39 13.34 22.79
N ASN A 577 5.71 13.16 22.70
CA ASN A 577 6.52 13.85 21.70
C ASN A 577 6.60 13.08 20.38
N ALA A 578 5.53 13.13 19.59
CA ALA A 578 5.43 12.41 18.32
C ALA A 578 6.55 12.70 17.29
N ALA A 579 7.17 13.89 17.32
CA ALA A 579 8.20 14.27 16.35
C ALA A 579 9.53 13.55 16.61
N ASP A 580 9.93 13.45 17.89
CA ASP A 580 11.16 12.72 18.28
C ASP A 580 11.00 11.23 17.98
N VAL A 581 9.79 10.69 18.16
CA VAL A 581 9.46 9.28 17.89
C VAL A 581 9.65 8.94 16.44
N VAL A 582 9.10 9.74 15.53
CA VAL A 582 9.26 9.52 14.08
C VAL A 582 10.73 9.60 13.68
N THR A 583 11.45 10.58 14.23
CA THR A 583 12.88 10.75 13.95
C THR A 583 13.66 9.52 14.42
N ALA A 584 13.38 9.05 15.62
CA ALA A 584 14.09 7.94 16.21
C ALA A 584 13.71 6.61 15.55
N MET A 585 12.44 6.38 15.21
CA MET A 585 12.03 5.23 14.39
C MET A 585 12.68 5.28 13.01
N PHE A 586 12.78 6.46 12.38
CA PHE A 586 13.46 6.61 11.10
C PHE A 586 14.95 6.24 11.17
N THR A 587 15.65 6.64 12.24
CA THR A 587 17.08 6.35 12.41
C THR A 587 17.35 4.93 12.91
N SER A 588 16.52 4.40 13.80
CA SER A 588 16.77 3.15 14.52
C SER A 588 16.05 1.94 13.91
N LEU A 589 14.90 2.13 13.25
CA LEU A 589 14.15 1.06 12.59
C LEU A 589 14.39 0.98 11.09
N GLY A 590 15.46 1.60 10.60
CA GLY A 590 15.80 1.49 9.20
C GLY A 590 14.77 2.13 8.27
N GLY A 591 14.22 3.30 8.62
CA GLY A 591 13.42 4.08 7.66
C GLY A 591 14.21 4.47 6.39
N LEU A 592 15.55 4.43 6.46
CA LEU A 592 16.51 4.56 5.36
C LEU A 592 17.14 3.23 4.92
N SER A 593 16.72 2.11 5.50
CA SER A 593 17.32 0.79 5.23
C SER A 593 17.20 0.37 3.77
N GLY A 594 16.23 0.94 3.03
CA GLY A 594 15.82 0.47 1.71
C GLY A 594 14.83 -0.70 1.75
N ALA A 595 14.51 -1.23 2.95
CA ALA A 595 13.56 -2.32 3.12
C ALA A 595 12.11 -1.82 3.01
N ALA A 596 11.30 -2.55 2.25
CA ALA A 596 9.93 -2.15 1.94
C ALA A 596 9.03 -2.04 3.18
N LEU A 597 9.04 -3.06 4.06
CA LEU A 597 8.13 -3.12 5.20
C LEU A 597 8.41 -2.02 6.25
N PRO A 598 9.62 -1.87 6.82
CA PRO A 598 9.89 -0.82 7.81
C PRO A 598 9.64 0.60 7.28
N ALA A 599 10.03 0.88 6.03
CA ALA A 599 9.80 2.19 5.40
C ALA A 599 8.29 2.47 5.24
N THR A 600 7.51 1.47 4.85
CA THR A 600 6.05 1.60 4.69
C THR A 600 5.35 1.78 6.03
N VAL A 601 5.69 0.97 7.03
CA VAL A 601 5.11 1.08 8.39
C VAL A 601 5.35 2.46 8.96
N LEU A 602 6.58 2.97 8.88
CA LEU A 602 6.92 4.30 9.36
C LEU A 602 6.15 5.41 8.61
N SER A 603 6.05 5.30 7.28
CA SER A 603 5.33 6.27 6.46
C SER A 603 3.83 6.31 6.79
N LEU A 604 3.21 5.15 6.97
CA LEU A 604 1.81 5.03 7.34
C LEU A 604 1.55 5.47 8.79
N LEU A 605 2.45 5.15 9.73
CA LEU A 605 2.37 5.61 11.10
C LEU A 605 2.51 7.13 11.20
N PHE A 606 3.44 7.72 10.45
CA PHE A 606 3.59 9.18 10.35
C PHE A 606 2.30 9.83 9.86
N ASN A 607 1.70 9.26 8.81
CA ASN A 607 0.42 9.73 8.30
C ASN A 607 -0.69 9.69 9.35
N LEU A 608 -0.77 8.59 10.09
CA LEU A 608 -1.73 8.42 11.17
C LEU A 608 -1.53 9.46 12.29
N LEU A 609 -0.29 9.74 12.67
CA LEU A 609 0.06 10.75 13.68
C LEU A 609 -0.27 12.19 13.22
N VAL A 610 -0.04 12.51 11.95
CA VAL A 610 -0.45 13.80 11.37
C VAL A 610 -1.97 13.92 11.37
N GLU A 611 -2.69 12.86 11.00
CA GLU A 611 -4.16 12.87 10.93
C GLU A 611 -4.84 12.87 12.30
N ALA A 612 -4.22 12.25 13.30
CA ALA A 612 -4.58 12.37 14.71
C ALA A 612 -4.30 13.77 15.29
N GLY A 613 -3.58 14.63 14.55
CA GLY A 613 -3.12 15.93 15.01
C GLY A 613 -2.04 15.85 16.09
N ALA A 614 -1.42 14.67 16.28
CA ALA A 614 -0.28 14.48 17.17
C ALA A 614 0.91 15.33 16.69
N ILE A 615 1.12 15.34 15.37
CA ILE A 615 2.09 16.19 14.67
C ILE A 615 1.33 17.34 14.01
N SER A 616 1.69 18.57 14.35
CA SER A 616 1.03 19.76 13.82
C SER A 616 1.47 20.04 12.38
N PRO A 617 0.55 20.27 11.42
CA PRO A 617 0.88 20.58 10.03
C PRO A 617 1.37 22.03 9.81
N VAL A 618 1.68 22.77 10.90
CA VAL A 618 1.76 24.24 10.92
C VAL A 618 2.99 24.84 10.19
N ASN A 619 3.92 24.01 9.69
CA ASN A 619 5.02 24.47 8.85
C ASN A 619 4.94 23.82 7.47
N ASP A 620 5.21 24.58 6.40
CA ASP A 620 5.41 24.08 5.02
C ASP A 620 6.43 22.92 4.92
N THR A 621 7.25 22.73 5.96
CA THR A 621 8.17 21.61 6.11
C THR A 621 7.48 20.27 6.40
N SER A 622 6.33 20.25 7.09
CA SER A 622 5.65 19.02 7.49
C SER A 622 4.98 18.28 6.33
N SER A 623 4.42 19.02 5.37
CA SER A 623 3.93 18.46 4.10
C SER A 623 5.10 17.90 3.26
N SER A 624 6.25 18.58 3.28
CA SER A 624 7.47 18.08 2.64
C SER A 624 7.94 16.76 3.28
N THR A 625 8.01 16.69 4.61
CA THR A 625 8.43 15.46 5.32
C THR A 625 7.48 14.29 5.09
N LYS A 626 6.16 14.54 5.08
CA LYS A 626 5.16 13.52 4.70
C LYS A 626 5.45 12.94 3.32
N THR A 627 5.66 13.83 2.35
CA THR A 627 6.00 13.42 0.98
C THR A 627 7.31 12.63 0.97
N GLU A 628 8.36 13.06 1.67
CA GLU A 628 9.64 12.32 1.69
C GLU A 628 9.46 10.88 2.19
N PHE A 629 8.75 10.65 3.30
CA PHE A 629 8.54 9.29 3.80
C PHE A 629 7.71 8.43 2.86
N LEU A 630 6.74 9.02 2.15
CA LEU A 630 5.97 8.32 1.12
C LEU A 630 6.82 7.95 -0.09
N LEU A 631 7.67 8.87 -0.55
CA LEU A 631 8.57 8.63 -1.68
C LEU A 631 9.62 7.57 -1.33
N ASN A 632 10.24 7.66 -0.15
CA ASN A 632 11.21 6.68 0.33
C ASN A 632 10.59 5.28 0.48
N ALA A 633 9.36 5.20 1.01
CA ALA A 633 8.65 3.93 1.12
C ALA A 633 8.32 3.35 -0.28
N ALA A 634 7.89 4.18 -1.22
CA ALA A 634 7.63 3.74 -2.60
C ALA A 634 8.91 3.24 -3.31
N GLU A 635 10.03 3.92 -3.13
CA GLU A 635 11.33 3.50 -3.66
C GLU A 635 11.80 2.18 -3.03
N ALA A 636 11.68 2.05 -1.70
CA ALA A 636 11.99 0.83 -0.97
C ALA A 636 11.14 -0.37 -1.43
N ILE A 637 9.85 -0.16 -1.66
CA ILE A 637 8.94 -1.18 -2.23
C ILE A 637 9.44 -1.59 -3.63
N VAL A 638 9.64 -0.64 -4.54
CA VAL A 638 10.04 -0.98 -5.92
C VAL A 638 11.38 -1.71 -5.94
N SER A 639 12.35 -1.27 -5.13
CA SER A 639 13.65 -1.92 -5.00
C SER A 639 13.54 -3.35 -4.45
N SER A 640 12.86 -3.52 -3.32
CA SER A 640 12.76 -4.82 -2.62
C SER A 640 12.06 -5.89 -3.48
N PHE A 641 10.99 -5.51 -4.20
CA PHE A 641 10.28 -6.42 -5.09
C PHE A 641 11.02 -6.67 -6.41
N SER A 642 11.85 -5.70 -6.87
CA SER A 642 12.69 -5.91 -8.06
C SER A 642 13.74 -6.99 -7.82
N ILE A 643 14.29 -7.06 -6.61
CA ILE A 643 15.28 -8.07 -6.23
C ILE A 643 14.68 -9.49 -6.31
N GLN A 644 13.41 -9.65 -5.96
CA GLN A 644 12.67 -10.92 -6.03
C GLN A 644 12.11 -11.27 -7.40
N GLN A 645 12.36 -10.44 -8.43
CA GLN A 645 11.75 -10.59 -9.75
C GLN A 645 10.21 -10.48 -9.72
N GLN A 646 9.64 -9.85 -8.68
CA GLN A 646 8.20 -9.57 -8.53
C GLN A 646 7.92 -8.08 -8.79
N CYS A 647 8.55 -7.51 -9.81
CA CYS A 647 8.46 -6.08 -10.14
C CYS A 647 7.02 -5.59 -10.34
N ASP A 648 6.14 -6.45 -10.88
CA ASP A 648 4.73 -6.11 -11.12
C ASP A 648 3.94 -5.88 -9.82
N VAL A 649 4.23 -6.67 -8.78
CA VAL A 649 3.63 -6.50 -7.45
C VAL A 649 4.19 -5.23 -6.83
N GLY A 650 5.51 -5.04 -6.83
CA GLY A 650 6.16 -3.85 -6.28
C GLY A 650 5.64 -2.53 -6.87
N VAL A 651 5.56 -2.45 -8.21
CA VAL A 651 5.03 -1.26 -8.91
C VAL A 651 3.57 -1.00 -8.53
N ARG A 652 2.72 -2.04 -8.49
CA ARG A 652 1.31 -1.89 -8.08
C ARG A 652 1.20 -1.42 -6.64
N THR A 653 1.97 -2.01 -5.73
CA THR A 653 2.00 -1.68 -4.30
C THR A 653 2.48 -0.23 -4.09
N ALA A 654 3.54 0.20 -4.77
CA ALA A 654 4.05 1.57 -4.69
C ALA A 654 3.05 2.60 -5.25
N VAL A 655 2.45 2.33 -6.42
CA VAL A 655 1.41 3.20 -6.99
C VAL A 655 0.21 3.28 -6.05
N ARG A 656 -0.22 2.14 -5.49
CA ARG A 656 -1.31 2.06 -4.53
C ARG A 656 -0.99 2.86 -3.26
N LEU A 657 0.25 2.80 -2.74
CA LEU A 657 0.71 3.61 -1.62
C LEU A 657 0.58 5.12 -1.91
N LEU A 658 1.06 5.57 -3.08
CA LEU A 658 1.18 6.98 -3.44
C LEU A 658 -0.13 7.65 -3.89
N LEU A 659 -1.01 6.91 -4.59
CA LEU A 659 -2.18 7.48 -5.26
C LEU A 659 -3.13 8.29 -4.34
N PRO A 660 -3.45 7.85 -3.10
CA PRO A 660 -4.30 8.62 -2.19
C PRO A 660 -3.71 9.98 -1.80
N HIS A 661 -2.38 10.11 -1.86
CA HIS A 661 -1.65 11.32 -1.51
C HIS A 661 -1.36 12.23 -2.71
N ALA A 662 -1.88 11.87 -3.88
CA ALA A 662 -1.94 12.71 -5.06
C ALA A 662 -3.37 13.25 -5.30
N PRO A 663 -4.07 13.88 -4.33
CA PRO A 663 -5.40 14.43 -4.61
C PRO A 663 -5.28 15.68 -5.50
N PRO A 664 -6.26 15.90 -6.39
CA PRO A 664 -6.35 17.12 -7.16
C PRO A 664 -6.62 18.33 -6.24
N THR A 665 -5.61 19.17 -6.00
CA THR A 665 -5.80 20.40 -5.25
C THR A 665 -6.32 21.46 -6.21
N ARG A 666 -7.50 22.04 -5.96
CA ARG A 666 -7.96 23.20 -6.74
C ARG A 666 -7.01 24.36 -6.45
N ALA A 667 -6.36 24.90 -7.48
CA ALA A 667 -5.53 26.09 -7.32
C ALA A 667 -6.35 27.19 -6.62
N PRO A 668 -5.80 27.89 -5.61
CA PRO A 668 -6.49 29.00 -4.98
C PRO A 668 -6.82 30.02 -6.08
N THR A 669 -8.11 30.29 -6.26
CA THR A 669 -8.61 31.27 -7.22
C THR A 669 -8.04 32.63 -6.84
N THR A 670 -6.93 33.01 -7.47
CA THR A 670 -6.49 34.40 -7.48
C THR A 670 -7.55 35.16 -8.26
N SER A 671 -8.29 36.01 -7.54
CA SER A 671 -9.41 36.79 -8.05
C SER A 671 -9.04 37.48 -9.37
N ASN A 672 -9.83 37.21 -10.42
CA ASN A 672 -9.97 37.96 -11.69
C ASN A 672 -9.60 37.24 -12.99
N VAL A 673 -9.27 35.94 -12.99
CA VAL A 673 -9.19 35.16 -14.25
C VAL A 673 -10.45 34.31 -14.40
N SER A 674 -11.07 34.37 -15.58
CA SER A 674 -12.31 33.69 -15.96
C SER A 674 -12.39 32.24 -15.48
N GLU A 675 -13.55 31.86 -14.91
CA GLU A 675 -13.94 30.56 -14.34
C GLU A 675 -13.69 29.30 -15.20
N SER A 676 -13.14 29.41 -16.40
CA SER A 676 -13.06 28.30 -17.36
C SER A 676 -11.79 27.44 -17.27
N VAL A 677 -10.80 27.76 -16.43
CA VAL A 677 -9.60 26.93 -16.25
C VAL A 677 -9.20 26.90 -14.77
N ILE A 678 -9.95 26.17 -13.95
CA ILE A 678 -9.53 25.85 -12.59
C ILE A 678 -8.39 24.84 -12.71
N GLY A 679 -7.15 25.31 -12.57
CA GLY A 679 -5.96 24.46 -12.55
C GLY A 679 -6.04 23.50 -11.37
N ILE A 680 -6.25 22.21 -11.66
CA ILE A 680 -6.06 21.14 -10.70
C ILE A 680 -4.56 20.93 -10.57
N MET A 681 -4.00 21.13 -9.37
CA MET A 681 -2.60 20.86 -9.07
C MET A 681 -2.49 19.59 -8.23
N TYR A 682 -1.82 18.59 -8.77
CA TYR A 682 -1.34 17.45 -8.01
C TYR A 682 -0.08 17.84 -7.25
N GLU A 683 0.20 17.16 -6.14
CA GLU A 683 1.53 17.20 -5.53
C GLU A 683 2.54 16.73 -6.60
N PRO A 684 3.45 17.62 -7.09
CA PRO A 684 4.21 17.33 -8.30
C PRO A 684 5.23 16.21 -8.15
N ARG A 685 5.68 15.93 -6.93
CA ARG A 685 6.73 14.95 -6.63
C ARG A 685 6.15 13.54 -6.56
N ILE A 686 5.02 13.37 -5.90
CA ILE A 686 4.23 12.13 -5.85
C ILE A 686 3.77 11.78 -7.27
N SER A 687 3.25 12.76 -8.02
CA SER A 687 2.89 12.55 -9.42
C SER A 687 4.08 12.17 -10.30
N ALA A 688 5.26 12.76 -10.05
CA ALA A 688 6.50 12.38 -10.74
C ALA A 688 6.91 10.95 -10.40
N MET A 689 6.91 10.59 -9.12
CA MET A 689 7.30 9.26 -8.66
C MET A 689 6.36 8.18 -9.20
N ILE A 690 5.04 8.41 -9.19
CA ILE A 690 4.07 7.48 -9.82
C ILE A 690 4.39 7.32 -11.31
N SER A 691 4.64 8.44 -12.01
CA SER A 691 4.97 8.44 -13.44
C SER A 691 6.28 7.68 -13.72
N GLU A 692 7.31 7.88 -12.90
CA GLU A 692 8.61 7.23 -12.97
C GLU A 692 8.49 5.73 -12.71
N VAL A 693 7.86 5.32 -11.62
CA VAL A 693 7.62 3.92 -11.24
C VAL A 693 6.85 3.17 -12.33
N ILE A 694 5.84 3.79 -12.94
CA ILE A 694 5.11 3.21 -14.07
C ILE A 694 5.99 3.12 -15.33
N SER A 695 6.77 4.18 -15.63
CA SER A 695 7.58 4.26 -16.85
C SER A 695 8.77 3.28 -16.85
N HIS A 696 9.28 2.93 -15.68
CA HIS A 696 10.35 1.93 -15.56
C HIS A 696 9.86 0.48 -15.69
N ARG A 697 8.54 0.25 -15.71
CA ARG A 697 7.97 -1.09 -15.88
C ARG A 697 7.53 -1.33 -17.31
N LEU A 698 8.07 -2.39 -17.91
CA LEU A 698 7.56 -2.98 -19.14
C LEU A 698 6.64 -4.14 -18.76
N PRO A 699 5.30 -4.00 -18.83
CA PRO A 699 4.39 -5.05 -18.42
C PRO A 699 4.53 -6.29 -19.32
N ASP A 700 4.66 -7.46 -18.70
CA ASP A 700 4.86 -8.74 -19.38
C ASP A 700 3.55 -9.26 -19.97
N THR A 701 2.43 -8.95 -19.31
CA THR A 701 1.09 -9.41 -19.72
C THR A 701 0.13 -8.27 -20.01
N ASP A 702 -0.89 -8.56 -20.84
CA ASP A 702 -1.97 -7.60 -21.10
C ASP A 702 -2.80 -7.31 -19.83
N ALA A 703 -2.95 -8.29 -18.94
CA ALA A 703 -3.69 -8.16 -17.69
C ALA A 703 -2.98 -7.24 -16.68
N GLU A 704 -1.65 -7.34 -16.57
CA GLU A 704 -0.82 -6.46 -15.76
C GLU A 704 -0.96 -5.01 -16.21
N ALA A 705 -0.80 -4.75 -17.51
CA ALA A 705 -0.95 -3.42 -18.09
C ALA A 705 -2.34 -2.81 -17.82
N LEU A 706 -3.43 -3.60 -18.00
CA LEU A 706 -4.78 -3.15 -17.70
C LEU A 706 -4.98 -2.85 -16.22
N THR A 707 -4.40 -3.64 -15.33
CA THR A 707 -4.49 -3.44 -13.88
C THR A 707 -3.82 -2.14 -13.46
N LEU A 708 -2.64 -1.83 -13.99
CA LEU A 708 -1.93 -0.58 -13.73
C LEU A 708 -2.70 0.64 -14.24
N ILE A 709 -3.24 0.58 -15.45
CA ILE A 709 -4.07 1.66 -16.01
C ILE A 709 -5.32 1.88 -15.16
N LYS A 710 -5.98 0.80 -14.72
CA LYS A 710 -7.18 0.87 -13.88
C LYS A 710 -6.89 1.49 -12.51
N LEU A 711 -5.74 1.21 -11.90
CA LEU A 711 -5.31 1.86 -10.66
C LEU A 711 -5.18 3.38 -10.86
N CYS A 712 -4.62 3.82 -11.99
CA CYS A 712 -4.41 5.24 -12.28
C CYS A 712 -5.63 5.97 -12.85
N GLU A 713 -6.71 5.26 -13.21
CA GLU A 713 -7.86 5.78 -13.94
C GLU A 713 -8.48 7.01 -13.27
N LYS A 714 -8.68 6.95 -11.94
CA LYS A 714 -9.25 8.07 -11.18
C LYS A 714 -8.36 9.30 -11.22
N ALA A 715 -7.04 9.16 -11.11
CA ALA A 715 -6.11 10.29 -11.18
C ALA A 715 -6.04 10.89 -12.60
N ILE A 716 -6.15 10.06 -13.63
CA ILE A 716 -6.22 10.52 -15.04
C ILE A 716 -7.51 11.31 -15.26
N GLN A 717 -8.66 10.79 -14.81
CA GLN A 717 -9.96 11.48 -14.91
C GLN A 717 -9.97 12.81 -14.17
N LEU A 718 -9.27 12.88 -13.04
CA LEU A 718 -9.10 14.10 -12.24
C LEU A 718 -8.01 15.02 -12.82
N GLY A 719 -7.40 14.70 -13.96
CA GLY A 719 -6.57 15.60 -14.74
C GLY A 719 -5.05 15.51 -14.55
N SER A 720 -4.52 14.40 -14.02
CA SER A 720 -3.07 14.23 -13.82
C SER A 720 -2.33 13.95 -15.14
N VAL A 721 -1.65 14.96 -15.68
CA VAL A 721 -0.92 14.88 -16.98
C VAL A 721 0.20 13.84 -16.94
N ARG A 722 1.08 13.92 -15.93
CA ARG A 722 2.27 13.04 -15.85
C ARG A 722 1.92 11.57 -15.69
N ILE A 723 0.82 11.28 -14.99
CA ILE A 723 0.33 9.91 -14.82
C ILE A 723 -0.30 9.42 -16.13
N ALA A 724 -1.05 10.28 -16.83
CA ALA A 724 -1.60 9.96 -18.15
C ALA A 724 -0.50 9.66 -19.18
N ASP A 725 0.56 10.48 -19.23
CA ASP A 725 1.70 10.29 -20.13
C ASP A 725 2.46 8.98 -19.85
N ALA A 726 2.66 8.62 -18.57
CA ALA A 726 3.25 7.34 -18.19
C ALA A 726 2.36 6.16 -18.58
N CYS A 727 1.04 6.27 -18.39
CA CYS A 727 0.09 5.25 -18.84
C CYS A 727 0.04 5.13 -20.37
N GLU A 728 0.13 6.25 -21.11
CA GLU A 728 0.27 6.21 -22.57
C GLU A 728 1.54 5.47 -22.97
N SER A 729 2.67 5.75 -22.32
CA SER A 729 3.96 5.10 -22.59
C SER A 729 3.91 3.59 -22.34
N LEU A 730 3.24 3.18 -21.25
CA LEU A 730 3.00 1.78 -20.92
C LEU A 730 2.15 1.08 -22.00
N VAL A 731 1.06 1.71 -22.41
CA VAL A 731 0.19 1.22 -23.49
C VAL A 731 0.93 1.13 -24.82
N PHE A 732 1.73 2.14 -25.13
CA PHE A 732 2.54 2.19 -26.33
C PHE A 732 3.56 1.04 -26.37
N SER A 733 4.20 0.75 -25.24
CA SER A 733 5.11 -0.39 -25.11
C SER A 733 4.41 -1.73 -25.42
N ARG A 734 3.21 -1.96 -24.86
CA ARG A 734 2.40 -3.16 -25.18
C ARG A 734 2.00 -3.21 -26.65
N ALA A 735 1.61 -2.08 -27.24
CA ALA A 735 1.31 -2.00 -28.67
C ALA A 735 2.53 -2.39 -29.52
N SER A 736 3.72 -1.88 -29.18
CA SER A 736 4.97 -2.19 -29.86
C SER A 736 5.32 -3.68 -29.76
N PHE A 737 5.15 -4.29 -28.58
CA PHE A 737 5.34 -5.73 -28.37
C PHE A 737 4.42 -6.59 -29.24
N HIS A 738 3.14 -6.23 -29.36
CA HIS A 738 2.21 -6.96 -30.25
C HIS A 738 2.53 -6.72 -31.73
N GLY A 739 2.96 -5.51 -32.08
CA GLY A 739 3.40 -5.17 -33.43
C GLY A 739 4.63 -5.97 -33.88
N SER A 740 5.64 -6.12 -33.01
CA SER A 740 6.84 -6.94 -33.31
C SER A 740 6.51 -8.43 -33.46
N ASN A 741 5.46 -8.91 -32.78
CA ASN A 741 4.94 -10.27 -32.91
C ASN A 741 3.94 -10.44 -34.08
N GLY A 742 3.67 -9.39 -34.87
CA GLY A 742 2.75 -9.44 -36.00
C GLY A 742 1.26 -9.48 -35.63
N ASN A 743 0.89 -9.24 -34.37
CA ASN A 743 -0.50 -9.20 -33.91
C ASN A 743 -1.08 -7.79 -34.04
N THR A 744 -1.47 -7.43 -35.26
CA THR A 744 -1.99 -6.09 -35.61
C THR A 744 -3.28 -5.74 -34.87
N THR A 745 -4.14 -6.72 -34.59
CA THR A 745 -5.38 -6.52 -33.83
C THR A 745 -5.10 -6.08 -32.40
N ARG A 746 -4.21 -6.78 -31.70
CA ARG A 746 -3.83 -6.40 -30.33
C ARG A 746 -3.02 -5.12 -30.29
N GLN A 747 -2.14 -4.90 -31.28
CA GLN A 747 -1.42 -3.63 -31.43
C GLN A 747 -2.41 -2.46 -31.52
N ALA A 748 -3.42 -2.56 -32.37
CA ALA A 748 -4.43 -1.53 -32.53
C ALA A 748 -5.28 -1.34 -31.26
N TYR A 749 -5.73 -2.42 -30.64
CA TYR A 749 -6.43 -2.35 -29.35
C TYR A 749 -5.67 -1.50 -28.33
N TRP A 750 -4.37 -1.76 -28.17
CA TRP A 750 -3.54 -0.99 -27.24
C TRP A 750 -3.39 0.46 -27.68
N LEU A 751 -3.07 0.74 -28.94
CA LEU A 751 -2.98 2.13 -29.43
C LEU A 751 -4.28 2.92 -29.19
N LEU A 752 -5.45 2.28 -29.39
CA LEU A 752 -6.76 2.86 -29.11
C LEU A 752 -6.96 3.17 -27.63
N ARG A 753 -6.53 2.28 -26.73
CA ARG A 753 -6.55 2.55 -25.28
C ARG A 753 -5.65 3.72 -24.89
N GLY A 754 -4.49 3.86 -25.55
CA GLY A 754 -3.60 5.01 -25.32
C GLY A 754 -4.25 6.32 -25.74
N MET A 755 -4.92 6.32 -26.91
CA MET A 755 -5.73 7.45 -27.37
C MET A 755 -6.90 7.76 -26.42
N GLU A 756 -7.58 6.73 -25.90
CA GLU A 756 -8.66 6.89 -24.93
C GLU A 756 -8.18 7.56 -23.64
N ILE A 757 -7.07 7.09 -23.06
CA ILE A 757 -6.46 7.67 -21.86
C ILE A 757 -6.19 9.17 -22.05
N MET A 758 -5.57 9.54 -23.16
CA MET A 758 -5.27 10.94 -23.47
C MET A 758 -6.53 11.77 -23.76
N SER A 759 -7.56 11.16 -24.38
CA SER A 759 -8.82 11.85 -24.67
C SER A 759 -9.61 12.22 -23.41
N ARG A 760 -9.46 11.47 -22.31
CA ARG A 760 -10.12 11.75 -21.03
C ARG A 760 -9.53 12.98 -20.34
N TRP A 761 -8.28 13.33 -20.64
CA TRP A 761 -7.58 14.45 -20.01
C TRP A 761 -7.69 15.76 -20.81
N LEU A 762 -7.56 15.71 -22.14
CA LEU A 762 -7.50 16.93 -22.94
C LEU A 762 -8.87 17.44 -23.38
N PRO A 763 -9.10 18.77 -23.36
CA PRO A 763 -10.21 19.39 -24.07
C PRO A 763 -10.22 18.95 -25.54
N ALA A 764 -11.41 18.75 -26.12
CA ALA A 764 -11.60 18.29 -27.50
C ALA A 764 -10.84 19.14 -28.55
N GLU A 765 -10.54 20.40 -28.23
CA GLU A 765 -9.78 21.34 -29.06
C GLU A 765 -8.27 21.04 -29.07
N CYS A 766 -7.71 20.56 -27.95
CA CYS A 766 -6.29 20.22 -27.80
C CYS A 766 -5.96 18.79 -28.24
N GLN A 767 -6.97 17.89 -28.25
CA GLN A 767 -6.81 16.51 -28.74
C GLN A 767 -6.37 16.42 -30.21
N ARG A 768 -6.65 17.46 -31.02
CA ARG A 768 -6.26 17.51 -32.44
C ARG A 768 -4.85 18.02 -32.68
N THR A 769 -4.33 18.89 -31.81
CA THR A 769 -3.06 19.62 -32.02
C THR A 769 -1.87 18.97 -31.33
N LEU A 770 -2.09 18.28 -30.21
CA LEU A 770 -1.02 17.55 -29.52
C LEU A 770 -0.89 16.15 -30.14
N GLY A 771 0.18 15.95 -30.92
CA GLY A 771 0.46 14.68 -31.56
C GLY A 771 0.98 13.64 -30.56
N PHE A 772 0.07 12.83 -30.01
CA PHE A 772 0.38 11.72 -29.11
C PHE A 772 1.14 10.60 -29.83
N ALA A 773 1.99 9.88 -29.10
CA ALA A 773 2.79 8.80 -29.65
C ALA A 773 1.90 7.64 -30.13
N CYS A 774 0.86 7.30 -29.34
CA CYS A 774 -0.12 6.29 -29.69
C CYS A 774 -0.92 6.68 -30.95
N ARG A 775 -1.35 7.94 -31.04
CA ARG A 775 -2.11 8.42 -32.21
C ARG A 775 -1.28 8.34 -33.48
N ARG A 776 -0.06 8.89 -33.48
CA ARG A 776 0.82 8.84 -34.66
C ARG A 776 1.11 7.42 -35.12
N HIS A 777 1.30 6.48 -34.18
CA HIS A 777 1.51 5.08 -34.54
C HIS A 777 0.23 4.39 -35.01
N PHE A 778 -0.92 4.76 -34.49
CA PHE A 778 -2.21 4.29 -34.98
C PHE A 778 -2.49 4.77 -36.40
N ASP A 779 -2.23 6.04 -36.67
CA ASP A 779 -2.34 6.66 -37.99
C ASP A 779 -1.43 5.93 -38.98
N TYR A 780 -0.16 5.73 -38.62
CA TYR A 780 0.79 4.95 -39.40
C TYR A 780 0.35 3.49 -39.61
N LEU A 781 -0.21 2.82 -38.60
CA LEU A 781 -0.70 1.45 -38.72
C LEU A 781 -1.87 1.35 -39.71
N CYS A 782 -2.80 2.31 -39.66
CA CYS A 782 -3.93 2.38 -40.60
C CYS A 782 -3.45 2.70 -42.02
N GLU A 783 -2.57 3.69 -42.18
CA GLU A 783 -2.00 4.07 -43.46
C GLU A 783 -1.19 2.91 -44.07
N LYS A 784 -0.32 2.27 -43.30
CA LYS A 784 0.46 1.12 -43.74
C LYS A 784 -0.43 -0.05 -44.15
N SER A 785 -1.44 -0.39 -43.34
CA SER A 785 -2.38 -1.47 -43.66
C SER A 785 -3.17 -1.18 -44.93
N ALA A 786 -3.54 0.09 -45.15
CA ALA A 786 -4.18 0.54 -46.38
C ALA A 786 -3.22 0.45 -47.58
N SER A 787 -1.97 0.92 -47.42
CA SER A 787 -0.93 0.82 -48.45
C SER A 787 -0.67 -0.63 -48.83
N ASP A 788 -0.47 -1.53 -47.85
CA ASP A 788 -0.20 -2.95 -48.09
C ASP A 788 -1.36 -3.61 -48.86
N CYS A 789 -2.61 -3.28 -48.53
CA CYS A 789 -3.78 -3.75 -49.27
C CYS A 789 -3.81 -3.20 -50.72
N VAL A 790 -3.50 -1.92 -50.90
CA VAL A 790 -3.50 -1.28 -52.23
C VAL A 790 -2.38 -1.84 -53.11
N SER A 791 -1.15 -1.96 -52.61
CA SER A 791 -0.03 -2.56 -53.34
C SER A 791 -0.34 -4.00 -53.76
N LEU A 792 -0.97 -4.76 -52.88
CA LEU A 792 -1.38 -6.14 -53.16
C LEU A 792 -2.48 -6.22 -54.23
N LEU A 793 -3.49 -5.35 -54.16
CA LEU A 793 -4.52 -5.25 -55.20
C LEU A 793 -3.90 -4.85 -56.54
N ALA A 794 -3.07 -3.82 -56.56
CA ALA A 794 -2.42 -3.30 -57.77
C ALA A 794 -1.46 -4.32 -58.40
N THR A 795 -0.84 -5.20 -57.61
CA THR A 795 0.03 -6.25 -58.15
C THR A 795 -0.75 -7.48 -58.63
N ASN A 796 -1.95 -7.75 -58.10
CA ASN A 796 -2.83 -8.83 -58.54
C ASN A 796 -3.45 -8.60 -59.92
N THR A 797 -3.42 -7.38 -60.44
CA THR A 797 -4.02 -7.04 -61.74
C THR A 797 -3.20 -7.49 -62.94
N HIS A 798 -1.91 -7.83 -62.77
CA HIS A 798 -0.97 -8.07 -63.87
C HIS A 798 -0.38 -9.49 -63.94
N ILE A 799 -1.03 -10.49 -63.35
CA ILE A 799 -0.45 -11.84 -63.14
C ILE A 799 -1.18 -12.90 -63.97
N ASP A 800 -0.42 -13.85 -64.54
CA ASP A 800 -0.91 -15.09 -65.13
C ASP A 800 -1.70 -15.96 -64.12
N GLU A 801 -2.69 -16.72 -64.62
CA GLU A 801 -3.62 -17.55 -63.82
C GLU A 801 -2.94 -18.48 -62.80
N GLU A 802 -1.77 -19.05 -63.11
CA GLU A 802 -1.08 -19.98 -62.20
C GLU A 802 -0.46 -19.30 -60.96
N ALA A 803 -0.02 -18.04 -61.07
CA ALA A 803 0.55 -17.31 -59.94
C ALA A 803 -0.53 -16.59 -59.10
N ARG A 804 -1.78 -16.58 -59.59
CA ARG A 804 -2.94 -16.01 -58.91
C ARG A 804 -3.29 -16.77 -57.64
N GLU A 805 -3.27 -18.10 -57.66
CA GLU A 805 -3.71 -18.93 -56.53
C GLU A 805 -2.82 -18.78 -55.28
N SER A 806 -1.49 -18.68 -55.47
CA SER A 806 -0.55 -18.42 -54.37
C SER A 806 -0.71 -17.02 -53.77
N ARG A 807 -0.94 -16.00 -54.62
CA ARG A 807 -1.11 -14.62 -54.14
C ARG A 807 -2.49 -14.35 -53.58
N GLU A 808 -3.51 -15.10 -53.99
CA GLU A 808 -4.86 -15.04 -53.41
C GLU A 808 -4.84 -15.46 -51.94
N LYS A 809 -3.97 -16.41 -51.58
CA LYS A 809 -3.73 -16.78 -50.18
C LYS A 809 -3.08 -15.66 -49.38
N ASP A 810 -2.02 -15.04 -49.91
CA ASP A 810 -1.36 -13.89 -49.25
C ASP A 810 -2.31 -12.69 -49.15
N ALA A 811 -3.14 -12.50 -50.17
CA ALA A 811 -4.14 -11.45 -50.20
C ALA A 811 -5.27 -11.65 -49.20
N SER A 812 -5.72 -12.90 -49.04
CA SER A 812 -6.69 -13.25 -47.99
C SER A 812 -6.13 -12.96 -46.60
N VAL A 813 -4.83 -13.14 -46.35
CA VAL A 813 -4.22 -12.88 -45.04
C VAL A 813 -4.17 -11.37 -44.74
N VAL A 814 -3.67 -10.57 -45.70
CA VAL A 814 -3.58 -9.10 -45.54
C VAL A 814 -4.98 -8.48 -45.42
N LEU A 815 -5.92 -8.90 -46.27
CA LEU A 815 -7.32 -8.45 -46.22
C LEU A 815 -7.98 -8.80 -44.89
N SER A 816 -7.80 -10.04 -44.42
CA SER A 816 -8.35 -10.48 -43.15
C SER A 816 -7.79 -9.66 -42.00
N ALA A 817 -6.49 -9.37 -42.01
CA ALA A 817 -5.84 -8.53 -41.00
C ALA A 817 -6.39 -7.09 -41.01
N ALA A 818 -6.49 -6.45 -42.18
CA ALA A 818 -7.04 -5.11 -42.34
C ALA A 818 -8.54 -5.03 -41.96
N SER A 819 -9.33 -6.04 -42.33
CA SER A 819 -10.75 -6.12 -41.97
C SER A 819 -10.93 -6.32 -40.47
N THR A 820 -10.11 -7.17 -39.85
CA THR A 820 -10.15 -7.40 -38.39
C THR A 820 -9.72 -6.14 -37.63
N LEU A 821 -8.68 -5.44 -38.10
CA LEU A 821 -8.24 -4.15 -37.58
C LEU A 821 -9.39 -3.13 -37.62
N LEU A 822 -10.03 -2.97 -38.77
CA LEU A 822 -11.16 -2.07 -38.95
C LEU A 822 -12.36 -2.45 -38.06
N GLN A 823 -12.68 -3.74 -37.96
CA GLN A 823 -13.76 -4.23 -37.11
C GLN A 823 -13.48 -3.92 -35.64
N THR A 824 -12.26 -4.14 -35.17
CA THR A 824 -11.83 -3.81 -33.80
C THR A 824 -12.00 -2.32 -33.50
N VAL A 825 -11.64 -1.45 -34.46
CA VAL A 825 -11.82 0.00 -34.36
C VAL A 825 -13.29 0.41 -34.30
N LEU A 826 -14.16 -0.26 -35.07
CA LEU A 826 -15.58 0.07 -35.15
C LEU A 826 -16.39 -0.48 -33.98
N GLU A 827 -15.99 -1.61 -33.40
CA GLU A 827 -16.63 -2.24 -32.25
C GLU A 827 -16.26 -1.56 -30.91
N ASP A 828 -15.19 -0.78 -30.85
CA ASP A 828 -14.80 -0.05 -29.65
C ASP A 828 -15.83 1.05 -29.32
N SER A 829 -16.65 0.81 -28.29
CA SER A 829 -17.71 1.72 -27.87
C SER A 829 -17.20 3.08 -27.40
N SER A 830 -16.00 3.13 -26.81
CA SER A 830 -15.38 4.35 -26.28
C SER A 830 -14.90 5.27 -27.40
N MET A 831 -14.22 4.72 -28.40
CA MET A 831 -13.51 5.50 -29.42
C MET A 831 -14.24 5.59 -30.76
N SER A 832 -15.26 4.75 -31.03
CA SER A 832 -15.97 4.72 -32.32
C SER A 832 -16.50 6.09 -32.76
N SER A 833 -16.99 6.92 -31.84
CA SER A 833 -17.50 8.27 -32.17
C SER A 833 -16.40 9.21 -32.66
N VAL A 834 -15.21 9.14 -32.05
CA VAL A 834 -14.02 9.92 -32.42
C VAL A 834 -13.45 9.39 -33.75
N LEU A 835 -13.37 8.07 -33.88
CA LEU A 835 -12.71 7.40 -35.00
C LEU A 835 -13.53 7.40 -36.30
N ARG A 836 -14.87 7.51 -36.25
CA ARG A 836 -15.72 7.62 -37.46
C ARG A 836 -15.33 8.78 -38.36
N SER A 837 -14.82 9.88 -37.79
CA SER A 837 -14.33 11.03 -38.54
C SER A 837 -12.82 11.04 -38.80
N HIS A 838 -12.10 10.00 -38.37
CA HIS A 838 -10.64 9.93 -38.51
C HIS A 838 -10.25 9.60 -39.96
N VAL A 839 -9.29 10.35 -40.52
CA VAL A 839 -8.96 10.28 -41.95
C VAL A 839 -8.38 8.91 -42.31
N GLU A 840 -7.42 8.44 -41.54
CA GLU A 840 -6.66 7.20 -41.77
C GLU A 840 -7.53 5.95 -41.57
N VAL A 841 -8.47 5.98 -40.61
CA VAL A 841 -9.47 4.90 -40.44
C VAL A 841 -10.43 4.87 -41.62
N ASN A 842 -10.87 6.04 -42.11
CA ASN A 842 -11.73 6.11 -43.29
C ASN A 842 -10.98 5.65 -44.56
N LEU A 843 -9.70 5.98 -44.69
CA LEU A 843 -8.84 5.47 -45.76
C LEU A 843 -8.78 3.93 -45.72
N LEU A 844 -8.46 3.34 -44.55
CA LEU A 844 -8.43 1.90 -44.38
C LEU A 844 -9.79 1.25 -44.68
N ARG A 845 -10.89 1.85 -44.23
CA ARG A 845 -12.25 1.38 -44.55
C ARG A 845 -12.48 1.31 -46.06
N CYS A 846 -12.20 2.40 -46.76
CA CYS A 846 -12.42 2.46 -48.21
C CYS A 846 -11.54 1.47 -48.96
N VAL A 847 -10.30 1.27 -48.54
CA VAL A 847 -9.41 0.26 -49.14
C VAL A 847 -9.93 -1.16 -48.88
N VAL A 848 -10.40 -1.48 -47.67
CA VAL A 848 -11.03 -2.77 -47.40
C VAL A 848 -12.29 -2.96 -48.25
N ASP A 849 -13.11 -1.91 -48.40
CA ASP A 849 -14.29 -1.94 -49.27
C ASP A 849 -13.96 -2.16 -50.76
N ILE A 850 -12.86 -1.55 -51.26
CA ILE A 850 -12.31 -1.79 -52.60
C ILE A 850 -11.95 -3.27 -52.75
N SER A 851 -11.20 -3.83 -51.81
CA SER A 851 -10.77 -5.22 -51.89
C SER A 851 -11.95 -6.21 -51.79
N VAL A 852 -12.95 -5.93 -50.93
CA VAL A 852 -14.17 -6.73 -50.84
C VAL A 852 -15.00 -6.63 -52.12
N ALA A 853 -15.02 -5.46 -52.77
CA ALA A 853 -15.66 -5.29 -54.07
C ALA A 853 -14.92 -6.07 -55.17
N ASP A 854 -13.58 -6.09 -55.17
CA ASP A 854 -12.77 -6.87 -56.13
C ASP A 854 -13.02 -8.37 -55.99
N ALA A 855 -13.04 -8.89 -54.75
CA ALA A 855 -13.39 -10.28 -54.48
C ALA A 855 -14.80 -10.68 -54.97
N LYS A 856 -15.72 -9.71 -55.05
CA LYS A 856 -17.10 -9.90 -55.54
C LYS A 856 -17.27 -9.56 -57.02
N TYR A 857 -16.20 -9.13 -57.70
CA TYR A 857 -16.25 -8.60 -59.07
C TYR A 857 -17.26 -7.45 -59.24
N ASP A 858 -17.43 -6.61 -58.22
CA ASP A 858 -18.28 -5.42 -58.24
C ASP A 858 -17.47 -4.18 -58.64
N ASP A 859 -17.18 -4.09 -59.95
CA ASP A 859 -16.37 -3.02 -60.55
C ASP A 859 -16.95 -1.62 -60.26
N VAL A 860 -18.28 -1.48 -60.14
CA VAL A 860 -18.95 -0.19 -59.86
C VAL A 860 -18.71 0.27 -58.42
N LYS A 861 -18.86 -0.63 -57.44
CA LYS A 861 -18.56 -0.28 -56.05
C LYS A 861 -17.07 0.03 -55.88
N MET A 862 -16.21 -0.75 -56.52
CA MET A 862 -14.76 -0.53 -56.47
C MET A 862 -14.38 0.84 -57.03
N ALA A 863 -14.93 1.21 -58.19
CA ALA A 863 -14.74 2.51 -58.82
C ALA A 863 -15.20 3.67 -57.91
N ALA A 864 -16.36 3.54 -57.26
CA ALA A 864 -16.88 4.56 -56.36
C ALA A 864 -15.96 4.79 -55.14
N GLU A 865 -15.47 3.73 -54.51
CA GLU A 865 -14.56 3.82 -53.36
C GLU A 865 -13.16 4.32 -53.76
N LEU A 866 -12.65 3.95 -54.94
CA LEU A 866 -11.40 4.50 -55.50
C LEU A 866 -11.48 6.02 -55.68
N VAL A 867 -12.58 6.49 -56.27
CA VAL A 867 -12.84 7.93 -56.42
C VAL A 867 -12.94 8.58 -55.06
N HIS A 868 -13.64 7.98 -54.10
CA HIS A 868 -13.75 8.51 -52.75
C HIS A 868 -12.38 8.66 -52.07
N CYS A 869 -11.46 7.72 -52.23
CA CYS A 869 -10.09 7.81 -51.72
C CYS A 869 -9.29 8.97 -52.33
N LEU A 870 -9.48 9.22 -53.62
CA LEU A 870 -8.71 10.17 -54.41
C LEU A 870 -9.34 11.57 -54.48
N GLU A 871 -10.61 11.74 -54.13
CA GLU A 871 -11.33 13.02 -54.21
C GLU A 871 -10.79 14.06 -53.20
N GLU A 872 -10.71 15.32 -53.64
CA GLU A 872 -10.33 16.44 -52.77
C GLU A 872 -11.45 16.79 -51.80
N ARG A 873 -11.09 16.98 -50.53
CA ARG A 873 -12.02 17.38 -49.48
C ARG A 873 -11.51 18.61 -48.80
N THR A 874 -12.40 19.57 -48.63
CA THR A 874 -12.17 20.71 -47.75
C THR A 874 -12.35 20.26 -46.31
N LEU A 875 -11.24 20.20 -45.57
CA LEU A 875 -11.26 20.03 -44.13
C LEU A 875 -11.83 21.29 -43.48
N LYS A 876 -12.25 21.18 -42.21
CA LYS A 876 -12.86 22.30 -41.45
C LYS A 876 -11.97 23.55 -41.38
N ASP A 877 -10.67 23.37 -41.56
CA ASP A 877 -9.66 24.43 -41.51
C ASP A 877 -9.40 25.07 -42.88
N GLY A 878 -10.19 24.71 -43.91
CA GLY A 878 -10.04 25.16 -45.29
C GLY A 878 -8.94 24.45 -46.07
N VAL A 879 -8.16 23.58 -45.43
CA VAL A 879 -7.14 22.76 -46.07
C VAL A 879 -7.81 21.72 -46.96
N VAL A 880 -7.40 21.69 -48.22
CA VAL A 880 -7.84 20.67 -49.18
C VAL A 880 -6.93 19.46 -49.05
N SER A 881 -7.50 18.30 -48.74
CA SER A 881 -6.77 17.03 -48.64
C SER A 881 -7.57 15.89 -49.27
N THR A 882 -6.86 14.89 -49.77
CA THR A 882 -7.41 13.58 -50.12
C THR A 882 -7.44 12.66 -48.91
N LEU A 883 -8.17 11.54 -49.01
CA LEU A 883 -8.03 10.45 -48.04
C LEU A 883 -6.74 9.66 -48.27
N ALA A 884 -6.44 9.33 -49.53
CA ALA A 884 -5.23 8.60 -49.88
C ALA A 884 -4.01 9.51 -49.81
N THR A 885 -2.88 8.97 -49.34
CA THR A 885 -1.61 9.69 -49.35
C THR A 885 -0.98 9.66 -50.76
N PRO A 886 -0.19 10.68 -51.13
CA PRO A 886 0.48 10.77 -52.44
C PRO A 886 1.22 9.50 -52.90
N SER A 887 1.80 8.74 -51.97
CA SER A 887 2.48 7.47 -52.24
C SER A 887 1.57 6.40 -52.81
N MET A 888 0.27 6.41 -52.45
CA MET A 888 -0.71 5.41 -52.88
C MET A 888 -1.34 5.74 -54.23
N TYR A 889 -1.17 6.96 -54.76
CA TYR A 889 -1.89 7.41 -55.96
C TYR A 889 -1.61 6.55 -57.19
N LEU A 890 -0.36 6.14 -57.40
CA LEU A 890 0.01 5.36 -58.58
C LEU A 890 -0.67 3.99 -58.57
N GLU A 891 -0.65 3.31 -57.43
CA GLU A 891 -1.24 1.99 -57.25
C GLU A 891 -2.78 2.05 -57.35
N LEU A 892 -3.41 3.05 -56.73
CA LEU A 892 -4.86 3.28 -56.87
C LEU A 892 -5.26 3.55 -58.32
N LEU A 893 -4.44 4.32 -59.07
CA LEU A 893 -4.66 4.54 -60.49
C LEU A 893 -4.44 3.26 -61.32
N GLN A 894 -3.51 2.38 -60.96
CA GLN A 894 -3.32 1.09 -61.62
C GLN A 894 -4.54 0.18 -61.45
N ILE A 895 -5.11 0.15 -60.24
CA ILE A 895 -6.36 -0.58 -59.99
C ILE A 895 -7.48 0.00 -60.85
N ALA A 896 -7.63 1.33 -60.91
CA ALA A 896 -8.64 1.99 -61.73
C ALA A 896 -8.50 1.69 -63.24
N VAL A 897 -7.27 1.70 -63.73
CA VAL A 897 -6.95 1.35 -65.13
C VAL A 897 -7.29 -0.11 -65.43
N THR A 898 -7.01 -1.02 -64.49
CA THR A 898 -7.36 -2.43 -64.64
C THR A 898 -8.88 -2.63 -64.75
N ILE A 899 -9.68 -1.91 -63.95
CA ILE A 899 -11.14 -1.95 -64.07
C ILE A 899 -11.57 -1.53 -65.47
N LEU A 900 -11.02 -0.42 -65.98
CA LEU A 900 -11.34 0.09 -67.32
C LEU A 900 -10.92 -0.87 -68.44
N ASP A 901 -9.80 -1.56 -68.30
CA ASP A 901 -9.33 -2.56 -69.25
C ASP A 901 -10.23 -3.81 -69.22
N ARG A 902 -10.57 -4.33 -68.04
CA ARG A 902 -11.53 -5.46 -67.89
C ARG A 902 -12.87 -5.15 -68.55
N GLU A 903 -13.34 -3.91 -68.46
CA GLU A 903 -14.56 -3.47 -69.14
C GLU A 903 -14.40 -3.42 -70.66
N GLU A 904 -13.24 -3.02 -71.17
CA GLU A 904 -12.94 -3.00 -72.61
C GLU A 904 -12.88 -4.43 -73.17
N GLU A 905 -12.29 -5.36 -72.42
CA GLU A 905 -12.22 -6.78 -72.79
C GLU A 905 -13.57 -7.49 -72.77
N LYS A 906 -14.47 -7.13 -71.84
CA LYS A 906 -15.84 -7.69 -71.77
C LYS A 906 -16.78 -7.14 -72.84
N ALA A 907 -16.40 -6.07 -73.54
CA ALA A 907 -17.26 -5.40 -74.50
C ALA A 907 -17.15 -6.02 -75.90
N ASP A 908 -18.10 -6.89 -76.23
CA ASP A 908 -18.32 -7.32 -77.63
C ASP A 908 -18.96 -6.20 -78.49
N GLU A 909 -19.48 -5.16 -77.83
CA GLU A 909 -20.17 -4.03 -78.45
C GLU A 909 -19.21 -2.85 -78.74
N PRO A 910 -19.56 -1.97 -79.71
CA PRO A 910 -18.80 -0.75 -79.95
C PRO A 910 -18.62 0.06 -78.66
N MET A 911 -17.46 0.68 -78.46
CA MET A 911 -17.08 1.45 -77.26
C MET A 911 -18.14 2.45 -76.77
N GLU A 912 -19.03 2.92 -77.65
CA GLU A 912 -20.12 3.85 -77.31
C GLU A 912 -21.26 3.22 -76.49
N PHE A 913 -21.37 1.89 -76.43
CA PHE A 913 -22.44 1.18 -75.71
C PHE A 913 -21.95 0.45 -74.45
N THR A 914 -20.64 0.37 -74.25
CA THR A 914 -20.04 -0.24 -73.06
C THR A 914 -20.32 0.64 -71.84
N LYS A 915 -20.98 0.04 -70.83
CA LYS A 915 -21.20 0.69 -69.53
C LYS A 915 -19.85 0.90 -68.84
N CYS A 916 -19.60 2.11 -68.36
CA CYS A 916 -18.42 2.42 -67.54
C CYS A 916 -18.78 2.38 -66.04
N ALA A 917 -17.92 1.78 -65.22
CA ALA A 917 -18.03 1.75 -63.76
C ALA A 917 -17.77 3.12 -63.13
N PHE A 918 -16.93 3.94 -63.78
CA PHE A 918 -16.63 5.29 -63.33
C PHE A 918 -17.63 6.32 -63.88
N THR A 919 -18.01 7.28 -63.06
CA THR A 919 -18.73 8.49 -63.50
C THR A 919 -17.80 9.44 -64.24
N VAL A 920 -18.35 10.42 -64.95
CA VAL A 920 -17.55 11.44 -65.63
C VAL A 920 -16.70 12.21 -64.62
N HIS A 921 -17.29 12.62 -63.49
CA HIS A 921 -16.58 13.18 -62.33
C HIS A 921 -15.47 12.26 -61.80
N GLY A 922 -15.74 10.96 -61.66
CA GLY A 922 -14.75 9.99 -61.19
C GLY A 922 -13.51 9.92 -62.09
N ILE A 923 -13.71 9.87 -63.42
CA ILE A 923 -12.60 9.86 -64.38
C ILE A 923 -11.84 11.18 -64.36
N HIS A 924 -12.51 12.30 -64.15
CA HIS A 924 -11.86 13.59 -63.99
C HIS A 924 -10.91 13.61 -62.78
N ILE A 925 -11.35 13.08 -61.64
CA ILE A 925 -10.49 12.94 -60.44
C ILE A 925 -9.27 12.05 -60.73
N LEU A 926 -9.45 10.92 -61.42
CA LEU A 926 -8.33 10.04 -61.80
C LEU A 926 -7.32 10.78 -62.70
N MET A 927 -7.81 11.53 -63.70
CA MET A 927 -6.96 12.32 -64.58
C MET A 927 -6.24 13.47 -63.84
N ALA A 928 -6.91 14.10 -62.87
CA ALA A 928 -6.31 15.14 -62.04
C ALA A 928 -5.15 14.58 -61.19
N ARG A 929 -5.37 13.43 -60.52
CA ARG A 929 -4.33 12.74 -59.72
C ARG A 929 -3.18 12.25 -60.56
N MET A 930 -3.48 11.72 -61.74
CA MET A 930 -2.47 11.35 -62.71
C MET A 930 -1.60 12.54 -63.10
N THR A 931 -2.22 13.70 -63.36
CA THR A 931 -1.51 14.93 -63.70
C THR A 931 -0.63 15.40 -62.55
N GLN A 932 -1.10 15.27 -61.30
CA GLN A 932 -0.30 15.55 -60.11
C GLN A 932 0.94 14.64 -60.03
N ILE A 933 0.79 13.32 -60.22
CA ILE A 933 1.93 12.38 -60.25
C ILE A 933 2.93 12.75 -61.35
N MET A 934 2.45 13.05 -62.56
CA MET A 934 3.30 13.48 -63.68
C MET A 934 4.05 14.78 -63.37
N SER A 935 3.44 15.70 -62.62
CA SER A 935 4.08 16.94 -62.20
C SER A 935 5.20 16.69 -61.19
N TRP A 936 5.00 15.78 -60.24
CA TRP A 936 6.00 15.40 -59.25
C TRP A 936 7.20 14.69 -59.88
N THR A 937 6.95 13.74 -60.78
CA THR A 937 8.02 13.03 -61.51
C THR A 937 8.79 13.97 -62.45
N GLY A 938 8.12 14.95 -63.06
CA GLY A 938 8.75 15.99 -63.87
C GLY A 938 9.62 16.97 -63.07
N ALA A 939 9.19 17.34 -61.86
CA ALA A 939 9.94 18.22 -60.95
C ALA A 939 11.20 17.53 -60.39
N LEU A 940 11.11 16.24 -60.05
CA LEU A 940 12.26 15.44 -59.59
C LEU A 940 13.31 15.29 -60.71
N SER A 941 12.86 15.08 -61.95
CA SER A 941 13.74 14.97 -63.12
C SER A 941 14.49 16.26 -63.46
N SER A 942 14.03 17.43 -62.97
CA SER A 942 14.65 18.73 -63.22
C SER A 942 15.57 19.20 -62.09
N GLN A 943 15.45 18.64 -60.87
CA GLN A 943 16.36 18.89 -59.75
C GLN A 943 17.53 17.89 -59.64
N SER A 944 17.45 16.71 -60.28
CA SER A 944 18.44 15.63 -60.12
C SER A 944 19.65 15.70 -61.06
N ALA A 945 20.05 16.88 -61.57
CA ALA A 945 21.27 17.01 -62.37
C ALA A 945 22.57 16.63 -61.62
N GLN A 946 22.50 16.31 -60.32
CA GLN A 946 23.64 15.90 -59.49
C GLN A 946 23.40 14.66 -58.59
N SER A 947 22.23 14.01 -58.59
CA SER A 947 22.01 12.75 -57.84
C SER A 947 21.47 11.64 -58.75
N SER A 948 22.17 10.51 -58.75
CA SER A 948 22.04 9.40 -59.70
C SER A 948 20.84 8.47 -59.43
N ILE A 949 19.65 9.01 -59.16
CA ILE A 949 18.41 8.22 -59.09
C ILE A 949 17.71 8.37 -60.45
N HIS A 950 18.00 7.45 -61.35
CA HIS A 950 17.38 7.35 -62.66
C HIS A 950 15.94 6.87 -62.47
N ILE A 951 14.94 7.73 -62.70
CA ILE A 951 13.56 7.27 -62.86
C ILE A 951 13.55 6.33 -64.09
N PRO A 952 13.11 5.05 -63.97
CA PRO A 952 13.17 4.11 -65.07
C PRO A 952 12.28 4.55 -66.23
N ALA A 953 12.75 4.42 -67.47
CA ALA A 953 11.96 4.68 -68.69
C ALA A 953 10.63 3.89 -68.74
N ILE A 954 10.52 2.83 -67.94
CA ILE A 954 9.34 1.97 -67.77
C ILE A 954 8.17 2.74 -67.13
N GLU A 955 8.42 3.65 -66.19
CA GLU A 955 7.35 4.42 -65.53
C GLU A 955 6.70 5.45 -66.46
N ALA A 956 7.48 6.06 -67.37
CA ALA A 956 6.95 7.04 -68.32
C ALA A 956 6.00 6.40 -69.35
N GLU A 957 6.32 5.19 -69.82
CA GLU A 957 5.45 4.46 -70.74
C GLU A 957 4.19 3.93 -70.04
N LEU A 958 4.33 3.47 -68.79
CA LEU A 958 3.18 3.10 -67.96
C LEU A 958 2.21 4.29 -67.82
N LEU A 959 2.70 5.47 -67.41
CA LEU A 959 1.87 6.67 -67.30
C LEU A 959 1.27 7.06 -68.66
N ARG A 960 1.99 6.94 -69.77
CA ARG A 960 1.42 7.22 -71.09
C ARG A 960 0.27 6.26 -71.42
N SER A 961 0.42 4.97 -71.10
CA SER A 961 -0.62 3.95 -71.29
C SER A 961 -1.86 4.23 -70.45
N MET A 962 -1.67 4.46 -69.14
CA MET A 962 -2.75 4.79 -68.22
C MET A 962 -3.57 6.00 -68.69
N ARG A 963 -2.89 7.03 -69.27
CA ARG A 963 -3.56 8.23 -69.77
C ARG A 963 -4.48 7.91 -70.94
N LEU A 964 -4.05 7.04 -71.85
CA LEU A 964 -4.85 6.61 -72.98
C LEU A 964 -6.09 5.85 -72.52
N ILE A 965 -5.93 4.94 -71.54
CA ILE A 965 -7.02 4.13 -71.00
C ILE A 965 -8.03 5.02 -70.26
N LEU A 966 -7.57 5.99 -69.46
CA LEU A 966 -8.44 6.98 -68.82
C LEU A 966 -9.20 7.84 -69.85
N CYS A 967 -8.56 8.26 -70.94
CA CYS A 967 -9.23 8.99 -72.02
C CYS A 967 -10.32 8.15 -72.70
N LYS A 968 -10.07 6.85 -72.94
CA LYS A 968 -11.08 5.92 -73.46
C LYS A 968 -12.22 5.73 -72.47
N GLY A 969 -11.90 5.58 -71.18
CA GLY A 969 -12.88 5.54 -70.09
C GLY A 969 -13.77 6.79 -70.08
N LEU A 970 -13.18 7.99 -70.25
CA LEU A 970 -13.91 9.25 -70.28
C LEU A 970 -14.99 9.26 -71.37
N VAL A 971 -14.64 8.80 -72.58
CA VAL A 971 -15.60 8.68 -73.70
C VAL A 971 -16.75 7.73 -73.33
N ARG A 972 -16.44 6.59 -72.71
CA ARG A 972 -17.45 5.62 -72.24
C ARG A 972 -18.36 6.18 -71.15
N ALA A 973 -17.80 6.90 -70.18
CA ALA A 973 -18.56 7.56 -69.12
C ALA A 973 -19.52 8.63 -69.68
N PHE A 974 -19.06 9.41 -70.67
CA PHE A 974 -19.91 10.38 -71.39
C PHE A 974 -21.05 9.71 -72.16
N ALA A 975 -20.75 8.62 -72.87
CA ALA A 975 -21.77 7.87 -73.62
C ALA A 975 -22.80 7.24 -72.67
N SER A 976 -22.33 6.67 -71.56
CA SER A 976 -23.18 6.11 -70.50
C SER A 976 -24.10 7.16 -69.90
N SER A 977 -23.58 8.33 -69.51
CA SER A 977 -24.37 9.43 -68.93
C SER A 977 -25.43 9.98 -69.89
N LYS A 978 -25.11 10.08 -71.19
CA LYS A 978 -26.08 10.46 -72.24
C LYS A 978 -27.19 9.43 -72.40
N ALA A 979 -26.89 8.15 -72.33
CA ALA A 979 -27.90 7.09 -72.40
C ALA A 979 -28.86 7.15 -71.20
N THR A 980 -28.35 7.39 -69.98
CA THR A 980 -29.18 7.53 -68.77
C THR A 980 -30.08 8.76 -68.82
N THR A 981 -29.58 9.91 -69.29
CA THR A 981 -30.38 11.14 -69.42
C THR A 981 -31.44 11.07 -70.52
N GLN A 982 -31.22 10.29 -71.59
CA GLN A 982 -32.24 10.03 -72.61
C GLN A 982 -33.34 9.09 -72.11
N SER A 983 -33.00 8.09 -71.29
CA SER A 983 -33.96 7.17 -70.66
C SER A 983 -34.79 7.84 -69.56
N ALA A 984 -34.17 8.71 -68.74
CA ALA A 984 -34.83 9.39 -67.62
C ALA A 984 -35.86 10.45 -68.04
N LYS A 985 -35.82 10.96 -69.28
CA LYS A 985 -36.83 11.91 -69.80
C LYS A 985 -38.26 11.34 -69.88
N HIS A 986 -38.45 10.03 -69.67
CA HIS A 986 -39.77 9.38 -69.65
C HIS A 986 -40.35 9.11 -68.25
N HIS A 987 -39.61 9.29 -67.15
CA HIS A 987 -40.12 9.12 -65.78
C HIS A 987 -39.76 10.29 -64.85
N SER A 988 -40.76 10.78 -64.12
CA SER A 988 -40.77 12.01 -63.33
C SER A 988 -39.77 12.06 -62.17
N HIS A 989 -39.18 13.25 -61.97
CA HIS A 989 -38.64 13.86 -60.74
C HIS A 989 -37.97 12.94 -59.70
N VAL A 990 -36.66 12.74 -59.85
CA VAL A 990 -35.74 12.38 -58.74
C VAL A 990 -34.87 13.62 -58.45
N PRO A 991 -34.78 14.14 -57.20
CA PRO A 991 -34.31 15.51 -56.96
C PRO A 991 -32.80 15.75 -56.89
N ASN A 992 -31.92 14.79 -57.24
CA ASN A 992 -30.48 14.90 -56.93
C ASN A 992 -29.52 14.47 -58.06
N VAL A 993 -29.97 14.42 -59.32
CA VAL A 993 -29.08 14.09 -60.44
C VAL A 993 -28.52 15.39 -61.03
N ILE A 994 -27.22 15.64 -60.81
CA ILE A 994 -26.46 16.71 -61.46
C ILE A 994 -26.60 16.51 -62.99
N SER A 995 -27.00 17.55 -63.72
CA SER A 995 -27.18 17.41 -65.17
C SER A 995 -25.80 17.23 -65.84
N LEU A 996 -25.76 16.51 -66.96
CA LEU A 996 -24.52 16.34 -67.73
C LEU A 996 -23.90 17.70 -68.12
N GLU A 997 -24.73 18.73 -68.32
CA GLU A 997 -24.31 20.08 -68.62
C GLU A 997 -23.60 20.73 -67.41
N ASP A 998 -24.15 20.56 -66.19
CA ASP A 998 -23.52 21.03 -64.96
C ASP A 998 -22.22 20.28 -64.62
N GLU A 999 -22.14 18.98 -64.92
CA GLU A 999 -20.95 18.15 -64.70
C GLU A 999 -19.80 18.55 -65.66
N VAL A 1000 -20.13 18.85 -66.92
CA VAL A 1000 -19.18 19.40 -67.91
C VAL A 1000 -18.75 20.82 -67.54
N ASP A 1001 -19.66 21.67 -67.08
CA ASP A 1001 -19.33 23.02 -66.64
C ASP A 1001 -18.46 23.02 -65.38
N MET A 1002 -18.65 22.08 -64.44
CA MET A 1002 -17.71 21.86 -63.33
C MET A 1002 -16.30 21.50 -63.82
N MET A 1003 -16.20 20.56 -64.78
CA MET A 1003 -14.91 20.13 -65.35
C MET A 1003 -14.17 21.24 -66.09
N LEU A 1004 -14.90 22.19 -66.67
CA LEU A 1004 -14.34 23.33 -67.41
C LEU A 1004 -14.12 24.57 -66.53
N SER A 1005 -14.55 24.54 -65.27
CA SER A 1005 -14.40 25.65 -64.34
C SER A 1005 -12.91 25.82 -63.94
N PRO A 1006 -12.37 27.06 -63.88
CA PRO A 1006 -10.99 27.31 -63.43
C PRO A 1006 -10.78 27.13 -61.93
N SER A 1007 -11.82 26.77 -61.17
CA SER A 1007 -11.87 26.81 -59.70
C SER A 1007 -11.44 25.51 -59.01
N ILE A 1008 -10.94 24.53 -59.75
CA ILE A 1008 -10.43 23.25 -59.24
C ILE A 1008 -8.95 23.11 -59.61
#